data_AF-A0A5C3DRT3-F1
#
_entry.id   AF-A0A5C3DRT3-F1
#
_cell.length_a   1.000
_cell.length_b   1.000
_cell.length_c   1.000
_cell.angle_alpha   90.00
_cell.angle_beta   90.00
_cell.angle_gamma   90.00
#
_symmetry.space_group_name_H-M   'P 1'
#
loop_
_entity.id
_entity.type
_entity.pdbx_description
1 polymer ?
#
loop_
_entity_poly.entity_id
_entity_poly.type
_entity_poly.pdbx_seq_one_letter_code
_entity_poly.pdbx_strand_id
1 'polypeptide(L)'
;MLCSALLGLAATTLALASSPVESLSSRLVFNTHVDTDADSLANYRAEVEGFQRWSRERGRMPRSDDKLRELDLGDLNLLHTTDVHGWFQGHRKLSPPEPSYSGDWGDWASFATKMRSKARSEGRDLLLIDTGDLHDGNGIADGFPPYNKDEPGGKEAVDGHVSNQIFSMVDYDLLTIGNHELYNYTVAKDVYQNFVPQWGGRYMTSNVKIALPHPDAPNLSYAPIGSLFNTLVTPVQGFKIMSYGILFDFKLAAKGIAVQSPQEMVEEDWFNHSLDRADKWGVDAFVVLGHMPVSGDPGWEAVRTKIRSRFPDTPIAILGGHTHVRDCRMMDSQTMALESGRYMETVGFMGIKDLQKRKRTGNRGKVKFTRRYIDSNPRNFAHHLKLKSTRDLATKKGSFIRFIMDAISEAWNLSRLHGVVPQDYYLDRVPYGDSSSLLSLLADQVLPKVVRPSEKSRHDKKSLVLINSGSQRFDVYSGPFTRNDQYIVSPFKDRFLYMADVPWGIAKHLLNGLLTFNKGAVVEVMQGDTQYSDGDALLRYGSGFMEDIFVRWQKSQWFKFLQAERAAAAADAQAGNMTNSTINKSVEELEAEEDEELLKFFHKYDSLDKPSLGYRTIDQCAGPGDDTVHSPLPFNPNQPEYVASNPDPLPESDDEVVDVVFVDFMRKLMIELLNRYDLQRNGTGVYTVDQLKTWGDITTQLLYPRYAELEWQPAEGAVKAVNAQARRAGKMGYAPFDTEPDFDSEDQQLSETADNTTPSQPSTSSSSQSSSSASSPPASFEEETTSIMTTTSPSSK
;
A
#
# COMPACT_ATOMS: atom_id res chain seq x y z
N MET A 1 -25.61 -19.39 -31.50
CA MET A 1 -26.73 -19.50 -30.53
C MET A 1 -26.69 -18.46 -29.39
N LEU A 2 -25.71 -17.54 -29.28
CA LEU A 2 -25.75 -16.51 -28.23
C LEU A 2 -26.57 -15.24 -28.57
N CYS A 3 -26.77 -14.92 -29.85
CA CYS A 3 -27.52 -13.72 -30.28
C CYS A 3 -29.06 -13.85 -30.17
N SER A 4 -29.59 -14.96 -29.64
CA SER A 4 -31.03 -15.22 -29.56
C SER A 4 -31.61 -15.06 -28.14
N ALA A 5 -30.76 -14.82 -27.13
CA ALA A 5 -31.20 -14.66 -25.73
C ALA A 5 -31.46 -13.19 -25.34
N LEU A 6 -30.86 -12.22 -26.04
CA LEU A 6 -30.91 -10.79 -25.71
C LEU A 6 -32.14 -10.03 -26.23
N LEU A 7 -33.02 -10.68 -27.00
CA LEU A 7 -34.26 -10.08 -27.52
C LEU A 7 -35.52 -10.46 -26.71
N GLY A 8 -35.39 -11.27 -25.65
CA GLY A 8 -36.53 -11.82 -24.90
C GLY A 8 -37.09 -10.96 -23.76
N LEU A 9 -36.45 -9.84 -23.40
CA LEU A 9 -36.72 -9.09 -22.16
C LEU A 9 -37.18 -7.62 -22.36
N ALA A 10 -37.39 -7.20 -23.61
CA ALA A 10 -37.82 -5.84 -23.96
C ALA A 10 -39.33 -5.71 -24.25
N ALA A 11 -40.15 -6.73 -23.94
CA ALA A 11 -41.51 -6.89 -24.50
C ALA A 11 -42.65 -7.01 -23.47
N THR A 12 -42.42 -6.76 -22.18
CA THR A 12 -43.41 -7.03 -21.10
C THR A 12 -43.70 -5.85 -20.16
N THR A 13 -43.47 -4.60 -20.58
CA THR A 13 -43.77 -3.39 -19.78
C THR A 13 -44.45 -2.28 -20.60
N LEU A 14 -45.35 -2.63 -21.52
CA LEU A 14 -45.97 -1.67 -22.45
C LEU A 14 -47.48 -1.83 -22.67
N ALA A 15 -48.24 -1.97 -21.57
CA ALA A 15 -49.70 -1.79 -21.58
C ALA A 15 -50.28 -1.49 -20.18
N LEU A 16 -50.32 -0.21 -19.78
CA LEU A 16 -51.38 0.42 -18.98
C LEU A 16 -51.04 1.91 -18.74
N ALA A 17 -51.27 2.74 -19.76
CA ALA A 17 -51.07 4.19 -19.69
C ALA A 17 -52.41 4.94 -19.82
N SER A 18 -52.81 5.65 -18.77
CA SER A 18 -53.87 6.65 -18.78
C SER A 18 -53.70 7.59 -17.57
N SER A 19 -52.95 8.69 -17.69
CA SER A 19 -53.49 10.04 -18.01
C SER A 19 -53.60 10.91 -16.74
N PRO A 20 -53.53 12.25 -16.83
CA PRO A 20 -52.65 13.09 -17.65
C PRO A 20 -51.65 13.88 -16.76
N VAL A 21 -50.88 14.81 -17.35
CA VAL A 21 -49.92 15.66 -16.63
C VAL A 21 -50.63 16.76 -15.82
N GLU A 22 -50.14 17.02 -14.60
CA GLU A 22 -50.35 18.30 -13.90
C GLU A 22 -49.04 18.83 -13.30
N SER A 23 -49.05 20.08 -12.81
CA SER A 23 -47.87 20.94 -12.66
C SER A 23 -46.88 20.53 -11.56
N LEU A 24 -45.60 20.44 -11.91
CA LEU A 24 -44.46 20.29 -10.99
C LEU A 24 -44.13 21.63 -10.28
N SER A 25 -45.14 22.23 -9.65
CA SER A 25 -45.04 23.51 -8.95
C SER A 25 -46.19 23.73 -7.95
N SER A 26 -46.06 23.20 -6.73
CA SER A 26 -46.38 23.91 -5.47
C SER A 26 -46.11 23.00 -4.25
N ARG A 27 -45.78 23.61 -3.10
CA ARG A 27 -45.74 22.97 -1.75
C ARG A 27 -44.76 21.77 -1.68
N LEU A 28 -43.47 21.97 -1.45
CA LEU A 28 -42.85 22.99 -0.58
C LEU A 28 -43.41 22.93 0.85
N VAL A 29 -43.24 21.76 1.48
CA VAL A 29 -43.37 21.55 2.93
C VAL A 29 -41.95 21.39 3.47
N PHE A 30 -41.45 22.39 4.18
CA PHE A 30 -40.19 22.25 4.91
C PHE A 30 -40.42 21.28 6.08
N ASN A 31 -39.73 20.14 6.07
CA ASN A 31 -39.75 19.22 7.20
C ASN A 31 -38.75 19.74 8.26
N THR A 32 -39.22 20.60 9.16
CA THR A 32 -38.38 21.33 10.14
C THR A 32 -37.96 20.46 11.34
N HIS A 33 -37.54 19.23 11.07
CA HIS A 33 -36.88 18.32 12.00
C HIS A 33 -35.65 17.72 11.31
N VAL A 34 -34.58 18.49 11.31
CA VAL A 34 -33.22 17.92 11.25
C VAL A 34 -32.87 17.67 12.71
N ASP A 35 -33.08 16.45 13.19
CA ASP A 35 -32.70 16.09 14.55
C ASP A 35 -31.16 16.13 14.66
N THR A 36 -30.66 16.55 15.82
CA THR A 36 -29.31 17.13 15.96
C THR A 36 -28.19 16.10 16.11
N ASP A 37 -28.26 14.98 15.39
CA ASP A 37 -27.20 13.97 15.31
C ASP A 37 -26.47 13.97 13.96
N ALA A 38 -25.23 13.48 14.00
CA ALA A 38 -24.33 13.50 12.84
C ALA A 38 -24.82 12.60 11.70
N ASP A 39 -25.52 11.51 12.02
CA ASP A 39 -26.01 10.54 11.03
C ASP A 39 -27.19 11.12 10.23
N SER A 40 -28.13 11.79 10.88
CA SER A 40 -29.25 12.51 10.24
C SER A 40 -28.75 13.64 9.34
N LEU A 41 -27.76 14.41 9.82
CA LEU A 41 -27.13 15.47 9.02
C LEU A 41 -26.36 14.92 7.82
N ALA A 42 -25.59 13.83 8.00
CA ALA A 42 -24.83 13.20 6.92
C ALA A 42 -25.74 12.64 5.81
N ASN A 43 -26.88 12.04 6.18
CA ASN A 43 -27.88 11.56 5.22
C ASN A 43 -28.51 12.71 4.42
N TYR A 44 -28.94 13.79 5.10
CA TYR A 44 -29.47 14.99 4.43
C TYR A 44 -28.46 15.60 3.44
N ARG A 45 -27.19 15.75 3.82
CA ARG A 45 -26.13 16.28 2.94
C ARG A 45 -25.87 15.37 1.73
N ALA A 46 -25.88 14.05 1.93
CA ALA A 46 -25.69 13.08 0.85
C ALA A 46 -26.85 13.07 -0.17
N GLU A 47 -28.05 13.48 0.23
CA GLU A 47 -29.24 13.56 -0.63
C GLU A 47 -29.40 14.94 -1.30
N VAL A 48 -29.07 16.03 -0.60
CA VAL A 48 -29.33 17.42 -1.08
C VAL A 48 -28.13 18.09 -1.75
N GLU A 49 -26.89 17.82 -1.30
CA GLU A 49 -25.71 18.61 -1.69
C GLU A 49 -24.79 17.88 -2.70
N GLY A 50 -25.16 16.67 -3.11
CA GLY A 50 -24.46 15.91 -4.16
C GLY A 50 -23.12 15.29 -3.75
N PHE A 51 -22.78 15.30 -2.45
CA PHE A 51 -21.49 14.83 -1.91
C PHE A 51 -21.24 13.31 -1.97
N GLN A 52 -21.93 12.57 -2.83
CA GLN A 52 -21.95 11.11 -2.76
C GLN A 52 -20.60 10.45 -3.08
N ARG A 53 -19.75 11.04 -3.96
CA ARG A 53 -18.50 10.39 -4.43
C ARG A 53 -17.37 11.38 -4.78
N TRP A 54 -16.16 11.15 -4.26
CA TRP A 54 -14.91 11.84 -4.65
C TRP A 54 -13.77 10.85 -5.02
N SER A 55 -13.99 9.93 -5.98
CA SER A 55 -13.01 8.88 -6.35
C SER A 55 -12.31 9.02 -7.71
N ARG A 56 -12.74 9.91 -8.60
CA ARG A 56 -12.21 9.95 -9.99
C ARG A 56 -10.99 10.87 -10.20
N GLU A 57 -10.53 11.56 -9.16
CA GLU A 57 -9.29 12.36 -9.22
C GLU A 57 -8.07 11.50 -8.86
N ARG A 58 -7.13 11.34 -9.81
CA ARG A 58 -5.88 10.57 -9.64
C ARG A 58 -4.78 11.33 -8.87
N GLY A 59 -5.15 12.29 -8.02
CA GLY A 59 -4.19 13.17 -7.34
C GLY A 59 -3.47 14.14 -8.31
N ARG A 60 -2.13 14.18 -8.25
CA ARG A 60 -1.30 15.12 -9.02
C ARG A 60 -0.05 14.47 -9.59
N MET A 61 0.38 14.98 -10.74
CA MET A 61 1.69 14.69 -11.29
C MET A 61 2.79 15.26 -10.38
N PRO A 62 3.93 14.58 -10.22
CA PRO A 62 5.09 15.13 -9.53
C PRO A 62 5.64 16.35 -10.25
N ARG A 63 6.46 17.12 -9.53
CA ARG A 63 7.09 18.34 -10.03
C ARG A 63 7.93 18.08 -11.28
N SER A 64 7.64 18.83 -12.34
CA SER A 64 8.25 18.62 -13.66
C SER A 64 9.75 18.94 -13.70
N ASP A 65 10.23 19.73 -12.74
CA ASP A 65 11.59 20.25 -12.61
C ASP A 65 12.53 19.37 -11.76
N ASP A 66 12.02 18.38 -11.02
CA ASP A 66 12.84 17.48 -10.23
C ASP A 66 13.79 16.64 -11.09
N LYS A 67 15.07 16.56 -10.72
CA LYS A 67 16.07 15.85 -11.52
C LYS A 67 15.98 14.34 -11.35
N LEU A 68 15.76 13.61 -12.44
CA LEU A 68 15.77 12.14 -12.47
C LEU A 68 17.17 11.55 -12.76
N ARG A 69 17.40 10.29 -12.33
CA ARG A 69 18.62 9.51 -12.52
C ARG A 69 18.32 8.18 -13.21
N GLU A 70 19.11 7.86 -14.24
CA GLU A 70 18.94 6.66 -15.08
C GLU A 70 19.04 5.30 -14.34
N LEU A 71 18.39 4.28 -14.91
CA LEU A 71 18.61 2.86 -14.54
C LEU A 71 19.90 2.33 -15.16
N ASP A 72 20.76 1.68 -14.37
CA ASP A 72 22.04 1.14 -14.86
C ASP A 72 21.91 -0.33 -15.33
N LEU A 73 21.18 -0.55 -16.43
CA LEU A 73 20.70 -1.86 -16.91
C LEU A 73 21.77 -2.99 -16.98
N GLY A 74 21.38 -4.16 -16.48
CA GLY A 74 22.13 -5.42 -16.52
C GLY A 74 21.80 -6.34 -17.69
N ASP A 75 22.43 -7.51 -17.71
CA ASP A 75 22.11 -8.63 -18.60
C ASP A 75 20.79 -9.27 -18.16
N LEU A 76 20.70 -9.57 -16.85
CA LEU A 76 19.46 -9.85 -16.13
C LEU A 76 19.09 -8.61 -15.30
N ASN A 77 17.80 -8.29 -15.26
CA ASN A 77 17.23 -7.16 -14.55
C ASN A 77 16.03 -7.65 -13.74
N LEU A 78 15.82 -7.06 -12.57
CA LEU A 78 14.67 -7.33 -11.70
C LEU A 78 13.96 -6.00 -11.43
N LEU A 79 12.62 -5.98 -11.55
CA LEU A 79 11.77 -4.99 -10.90
C LEU A 79 11.08 -5.64 -9.71
N HIS A 80 10.95 -4.90 -8.62
CA HIS A 80 10.59 -5.42 -7.30
C HIS A 80 9.57 -4.53 -6.61
N THR A 81 8.44 -5.11 -6.20
CA THR A 81 7.45 -4.50 -5.31
C THR A 81 7.38 -5.28 -4.00
N THR A 82 6.98 -4.61 -2.92
CA THR A 82 6.86 -5.18 -1.58
C THR A 82 5.95 -4.29 -0.74
N ASP A 83 5.32 -4.86 0.30
CA ASP A 83 4.63 -4.08 1.34
C ASP A 83 3.59 -3.13 0.72
N VAL A 84 2.82 -3.64 -0.23
CA VAL A 84 1.87 -2.87 -1.07
C VAL A 84 0.63 -2.45 -0.26
N HIS A 85 0.22 -3.25 0.72
CA HIS A 85 -0.87 -2.97 1.68
C HIS A 85 -2.12 -2.30 1.04
N GLY A 86 -2.58 -2.82 -0.10
CA GLY A 86 -3.79 -2.34 -0.78
C GLY A 86 -3.69 -1.06 -1.61
N TRP A 87 -2.52 -0.40 -1.72
CA TRP A 87 -2.33 0.93 -2.36
C TRP A 87 -2.44 0.95 -3.90
N PHE A 88 -3.28 0.09 -4.48
CA PHE A 88 -3.48 -0.09 -5.91
C PHE A 88 -3.95 1.19 -6.64
N GLN A 89 -4.69 2.08 -5.96
CA GLN A 89 -5.20 3.33 -6.56
C GLN A 89 -4.20 4.49 -6.61
N GLY A 90 -2.95 4.29 -6.15
CA GLY A 90 -1.89 5.30 -6.07
C GLY A 90 -2.11 6.33 -4.96
N HIS A 91 -1.09 7.14 -4.67
CA HIS A 91 -1.21 8.28 -3.74
C HIS A 91 -1.99 9.42 -4.41
N ARG A 92 -2.95 9.99 -3.69
CA ARG A 92 -4.03 10.82 -4.28
C ARG A 92 -4.16 12.22 -3.68
N LYS A 93 -3.43 12.53 -2.60
CA LYS A 93 -3.45 13.87 -1.99
C LYS A 93 -2.61 14.86 -2.78
N LEU A 94 -2.83 16.14 -2.47
CA LEU A 94 -2.29 17.26 -3.24
C LEU A 94 -0.96 17.80 -2.68
N SER A 95 -0.66 17.49 -1.42
CA SER A 95 0.54 17.93 -0.70
C SER A 95 1.66 16.89 -0.75
N PRO A 96 2.94 17.31 -0.79
CA PRO A 96 4.05 16.39 -0.93
C PRO A 96 4.30 15.51 0.31
N PRO A 97 4.81 14.27 0.13
CA PRO A 97 5.38 13.71 -1.09
C PRO A 97 4.36 13.05 -2.04
N GLU A 98 3.06 13.02 -1.73
CA GLU A 98 2.05 12.22 -2.46
C GLU A 98 2.10 12.32 -4.00
N PRO A 99 2.30 13.49 -4.63
CA PRO A 99 2.42 13.57 -6.09
C PRO A 99 3.59 12.78 -6.68
N SER A 100 4.64 12.49 -5.90
CA SER A 100 5.78 11.63 -6.27
C SER A 100 5.40 10.14 -6.34
N TYR A 101 4.29 9.75 -5.73
CA TYR A 101 3.84 8.37 -5.56
C TYR A 101 2.45 8.13 -6.20
N SER A 102 2.06 9.00 -7.13
CA SER A 102 0.72 9.05 -7.74
C SER A 102 0.46 8.02 -8.83
N GLY A 103 1.40 7.10 -9.09
CA GLY A 103 1.25 6.00 -10.04
C GLY A 103 0.34 4.91 -9.49
N ASP A 104 -0.77 4.66 -10.18
CA ASP A 104 -1.70 3.59 -9.82
C ASP A 104 -1.33 2.25 -10.49
N TRP A 105 -2.02 1.18 -10.12
CA TRP A 105 -1.72 -0.17 -10.61
C TRP A 105 -1.87 -0.32 -12.14
N GLY A 106 -2.69 0.53 -12.78
CA GLY A 106 -2.80 0.62 -14.24
C GLY A 106 -1.57 1.25 -14.90
N ASP A 107 -0.93 2.21 -14.23
CA ASP A 107 0.35 2.78 -14.65
C ASP A 107 1.50 1.80 -14.44
N TRP A 108 1.55 1.13 -13.29
CA TRP A 108 2.53 0.08 -12.98
C TRP A 108 2.44 -1.09 -13.98
N ALA A 109 1.24 -1.62 -14.23
CA ALA A 109 1.03 -2.68 -15.22
C ALA A 109 1.48 -2.26 -16.62
N SER A 110 1.22 -1.00 -17.01
CA SER A 110 1.63 -0.44 -18.29
C SER A 110 3.14 -0.24 -18.39
N PHE A 111 3.76 0.30 -17.33
CA PHE A 111 5.21 0.46 -17.21
C PHE A 111 5.92 -0.89 -17.31
N ALA A 112 5.54 -1.86 -16.47
CA ALA A 112 6.17 -3.18 -16.44
C ALA A 112 6.03 -3.92 -17.78
N THR A 113 4.87 -3.84 -18.44
CA THR A 113 4.64 -4.41 -19.78
C THR A 113 5.57 -3.78 -20.82
N LYS A 114 5.68 -2.44 -20.86
CA LYS A 114 6.56 -1.73 -21.79
C LYS A 114 8.03 -1.91 -21.45
N MET A 115 8.38 -2.03 -20.17
CA MET A 115 9.77 -2.20 -19.71
C MET A 115 10.28 -3.61 -20.01
N ARG A 116 9.46 -4.65 -19.84
CA ARG A 116 9.76 -6.02 -20.29
C ARG A 116 9.94 -6.08 -21.81
N SER A 117 9.11 -5.35 -22.55
CA SER A 117 9.22 -5.23 -24.01
C SER A 117 10.51 -4.51 -24.44
N LYS A 118 10.86 -3.41 -23.77
CA LYS A 118 12.11 -2.65 -23.96
C LYS A 118 13.34 -3.52 -23.67
N ALA A 119 13.40 -4.17 -22.51
CA ALA A 119 14.49 -5.10 -22.16
C ALA A 119 14.67 -6.19 -23.21
N ARG A 120 13.57 -6.84 -23.64
CA ARG A 120 13.59 -7.84 -24.72
C ARG A 120 14.09 -7.29 -26.05
N SER A 121 13.71 -6.06 -26.43
CA SER A 121 14.20 -5.42 -27.66
C SER A 121 15.69 -5.07 -27.61
N GLU A 122 16.23 -4.82 -26.41
CA GLU A 122 17.67 -4.64 -26.16
C GLU A 122 18.44 -5.97 -25.97
N GLY A 123 17.75 -7.11 -26.11
CA GLY A 123 18.36 -8.43 -25.92
C GLY A 123 18.67 -8.79 -24.46
N ARG A 124 18.04 -8.11 -23.49
CA ARG A 124 18.17 -8.32 -22.03
C ARG A 124 16.98 -9.10 -21.47
N ASP A 125 17.17 -9.73 -20.31
CA ASP A 125 16.07 -10.28 -19.53
C ASP A 125 15.60 -9.31 -18.44
N LEU A 126 14.30 -9.35 -18.13
CA LEU A 126 13.65 -8.61 -17.06
C LEU A 126 12.66 -9.53 -16.33
N LEU A 127 12.83 -9.68 -15.01
CA LEU A 127 11.88 -10.35 -14.14
C LEU A 127 11.08 -9.32 -13.31
N LEU A 128 9.79 -9.58 -13.10
CA LEU A 128 8.92 -8.86 -12.16
C LEU A 128 8.79 -9.71 -10.89
N ILE A 129 9.01 -9.11 -9.73
CA ILE A 129 9.08 -9.83 -8.45
C ILE A 129 8.30 -9.09 -7.37
N ASP A 130 7.58 -9.84 -6.54
CA ASP A 130 6.87 -9.31 -5.38
C ASP A 130 7.21 -10.07 -4.09
N THR A 131 7.27 -9.36 -2.96
CA THR A 131 7.59 -9.93 -1.64
C THR A 131 6.50 -9.80 -0.57
N GLY A 132 5.22 -9.71 -0.96
CA GLY A 132 4.08 -9.92 -0.06
C GLY A 132 3.63 -8.69 0.72
N ASP A 133 2.69 -8.91 1.65
CA ASP A 133 1.90 -7.90 2.36
C ASP A 133 1.08 -7.02 1.40
N LEU A 134 -0.02 -7.59 0.90
CA LEU A 134 -0.87 -7.01 -0.14
C LEU A 134 -2.16 -6.33 0.39
N HIS A 135 -2.44 -6.40 1.69
CA HIS A 135 -3.61 -5.83 2.37
C HIS A 135 -3.25 -5.21 3.74
N ASP A 136 -4.25 -4.74 4.50
CA ASP A 136 -4.15 -4.03 5.79
C ASP A 136 -3.44 -2.67 5.68
N GLY A 137 -4.04 -1.76 4.92
CA GLY A 137 -3.60 -0.36 4.79
C GLY A 137 -4.36 0.49 3.76
N ASN A 138 -5.37 -0.06 3.07
CA ASN A 138 -6.11 0.68 2.05
C ASN A 138 -7.49 0.06 1.76
N GLY A 139 -8.49 0.92 1.51
CA GLY A 139 -9.88 0.49 1.35
C GLY A 139 -10.14 -0.48 0.19
N ILE A 140 -9.25 -0.58 -0.81
CA ILE A 140 -9.37 -1.55 -1.92
C ILE A 140 -9.07 -2.98 -1.51
N ALA A 141 -8.31 -3.19 -0.43
CA ALA A 141 -8.07 -4.52 0.12
C ALA A 141 -8.96 -4.81 1.35
N ASP A 142 -9.27 -3.78 2.15
CA ASP A 142 -9.81 -3.94 3.51
C ASP A 142 -11.23 -3.36 3.70
N GLY A 143 -11.76 -2.68 2.67
CA GLY A 143 -12.93 -1.79 2.76
C GLY A 143 -14.24 -2.36 2.23
N PHE A 144 -14.29 -3.66 1.93
CA PHE A 144 -15.48 -4.33 1.38
C PHE A 144 -16.73 -4.15 2.29
N PRO A 145 -17.95 -4.18 1.73
CA PRO A 145 -19.18 -4.11 2.52
C PRO A 145 -19.27 -5.22 3.58
N PRO A 146 -19.91 -4.95 4.74
CA PRO A 146 -20.16 -5.97 5.76
C PRO A 146 -21.27 -6.92 5.30
N TYR A 147 -20.92 -7.89 4.45
CA TYR A 147 -21.82 -8.96 4.02
C TYR A 147 -22.10 -9.94 5.15
N ASN A 148 -23.33 -10.44 5.24
CA ASN A 148 -23.63 -11.60 6.08
C ASN A 148 -23.08 -12.87 5.43
N LYS A 149 -22.52 -13.80 6.24
CA LYS A 149 -21.96 -15.10 5.80
C LYS A 149 -22.87 -15.96 4.89
N ASP A 150 -24.18 -15.70 4.95
CA ASP A 150 -25.25 -16.43 4.25
C ASP A 150 -25.73 -15.69 2.97
N GLU A 151 -25.25 -14.47 2.73
CA GLU A 151 -25.50 -13.69 1.51
C GLU A 151 -24.56 -14.10 0.36
N PRO A 152 -24.97 -13.93 -0.92
CA PRO A 152 -24.05 -13.98 -2.05
C PRO A 152 -22.92 -12.95 -1.87
N GLY A 153 -21.66 -13.37 -2.02
CA GLY A 153 -20.47 -12.56 -1.73
C GLY A 153 -19.99 -12.62 -0.27
N GLY A 154 -20.83 -13.01 0.70
CA GLY A 154 -20.46 -13.08 2.12
C GLY A 154 -19.43 -14.15 2.52
N LYS A 155 -18.98 -14.97 1.55
CA LYS A 155 -17.89 -15.94 1.69
C LYS A 155 -16.61 -15.52 0.98
N GLU A 156 -16.69 -14.45 0.18
CA GLU A 156 -15.61 -13.80 -0.57
C GLU A 156 -15.21 -12.47 0.12
N ALA A 157 -15.91 -12.12 1.21
CA ALA A 157 -15.68 -11.01 2.12
C ALA A 157 -14.46 -11.26 3.03
N VAL A 158 -13.29 -11.37 2.41
CA VAL A 158 -12.00 -11.68 3.05
C VAL A 158 -10.99 -10.62 2.62
N ASP A 159 -10.19 -10.13 3.56
CA ASP A 159 -9.18 -9.09 3.32
C ASP A 159 -8.23 -9.52 2.19
N GLY A 160 -8.02 -8.63 1.22
CA GLY A 160 -7.22 -8.90 0.03
C GLY A 160 -7.90 -9.72 -1.09
N HIS A 161 -9.03 -10.41 -0.88
CA HIS A 161 -9.59 -11.37 -1.86
C HIS A 161 -9.83 -10.77 -3.25
N VAL A 162 -10.50 -9.61 -3.32
CA VAL A 162 -10.85 -8.94 -4.58
C VAL A 162 -9.66 -8.13 -5.13
N SER A 163 -8.89 -7.46 -4.27
CA SER A 163 -7.71 -6.69 -4.71
C SER A 163 -6.61 -7.60 -5.28
N ASN A 164 -6.47 -8.82 -4.76
CA ASN A 164 -5.59 -9.84 -5.30
C ASN A 164 -5.92 -10.20 -6.76
N GLN A 165 -7.17 -10.07 -7.21
CA GLN A 165 -7.54 -10.25 -8.62
C GLN A 165 -6.98 -9.11 -9.50
N ILE A 166 -6.93 -7.88 -8.99
CA ILE A 166 -6.32 -6.71 -9.64
C ILE A 166 -4.79 -6.85 -9.65
N PHE A 167 -4.20 -7.21 -8.52
CA PHE A 167 -2.77 -7.51 -8.39
C PHE A 167 -2.34 -8.53 -9.46
N SER A 168 -3.11 -9.62 -9.59
CA SER A 168 -2.85 -10.72 -10.52
C SER A 168 -2.96 -10.36 -12.01
N MET A 169 -3.46 -9.16 -12.33
CA MET A 169 -3.39 -8.65 -13.70
C MET A 169 -1.97 -8.23 -14.09
N VAL A 170 -1.04 -8.00 -13.15
CA VAL A 170 0.38 -7.79 -13.45
C VAL A 170 1.08 -9.14 -13.57
N ASP A 171 1.80 -9.32 -14.68
CA ASP A 171 2.39 -10.61 -15.05
C ASP A 171 3.72 -10.86 -14.29
N TYR A 172 3.67 -11.04 -12.97
CA TYR A 172 4.83 -11.32 -12.10
C TYR A 172 5.50 -12.68 -12.41
N ASP A 173 6.82 -12.78 -12.28
CA ASP A 173 7.61 -13.99 -12.55
C ASP A 173 7.90 -14.84 -11.30
N LEU A 174 8.08 -14.20 -10.14
CA LEU A 174 8.36 -14.84 -8.85
C LEU A 174 7.67 -14.05 -7.73
N LEU A 175 7.07 -14.75 -6.76
CA LEU A 175 6.33 -14.13 -5.65
C LEU A 175 6.53 -14.91 -4.33
N THR A 176 6.33 -14.26 -3.18
CA THR A 176 6.27 -14.89 -1.84
C THR A 176 5.15 -14.27 -0.99
N ILE A 177 4.86 -14.90 0.16
CA ILE A 177 3.89 -14.44 1.16
C ILE A 177 4.52 -13.49 2.19
N GLY A 178 3.74 -12.54 2.70
CA GLY A 178 4.06 -11.71 3.86
C GLY A 178 3.45 -12.25 5.16
N ASN A 179 3.42 -11.44 6.21
CA ASN A 179 2.79 -11.80 7.49
C ASN A 179 1.33 -11.33 7.60
N HIS A 180 0.92 -10.31 6.85
CA HIS A 180 -0.46 -9.83 6.90
C HIS A 180 -1.43 -10.89 6.38
N GLU A 181 -1.05 -11.61 5.32
CA GLU A 181 -1.79 -12.78 4.82
C GLU A 181 -1.94 -13.92 5.86
N LEU A 182 -1.24 -13.86 7.01
CA LEU A 182 -1.12 -14.95 7.99
C LEU A 182 -1.70 -14.65 9.39
N TYR A 183 -2.07 -13.41 9.72
CA TYR A 183 -2.74 -13.10 11.01
C TYR A 183 -4.13 -13.74 11.14
N ASN A 184 -4.80 -14.02 10.01
CA ASN A 184 -6.12 -14.65 9.96
C ASN A 184 -6.06 -15.92 9.11
N TYR A 185 -6.41 -17.08 9.70
CA TYR A 185 -6.44 -18.37 8.99
C TYR A 185 -7.38 -18.34 7.76
N THR A 186 -8.43 -17.51 7.79
CA THR A 186 -9.36 -17.35 6.67
C THR A 186 -8.67 -16.68 5.47
N VAL A 187 -7.84 -15.66 5.71
CA VAL A 187 -7.05 -14.98 4.66
C VAL A 187 -5.99 -15.93 4.12
N ALA A 188 -5.20 -16.57 4.98
CA ALA A 188 -4.20 -17.56 4.58
C ALA A 188 -4.80 -18.72 3.76
N LYS A 189 -6.04 -19.11 4.07
CA LYS A 189 -6.79 -20.14 3.34
C LYS A 189 -7.34 -19.63 2.01
N ASP A 190 -7.83 -18.38 1.93
CA ASP A 190 -8.20 -17.77 0.65
C ASP A 190 -6.99 -17.64 -0.28
N VAL A 191 -5.86 -17.17 0.25
CA VAL A 191 -4.57 -17.14 -0.45
C VAL A 191 -4.22 -18.53 -0.99
N TYR A 192 -4.28 -19.57 -0.15
CA TYR A 192 -4.02 -20.95 -0.56
C TYR A 192 -4.97 -21.48 -1.65
N GLN A 193 -6.28 -21.19 -1.55
CA GLN A 193 -7.29 -21.78 -2.42
C GLN A 193 -7.53 -21.01 -3.72
N ASN A 194 -7.41 -19.67 -3.69
CA ASN A 194 -7.83 -18.79 -4.77
C ASN A 194 -6.65 -17.99 -5.37
N PHE A 195 -5.72 -17.49 -4.55
CA PHE A 195 -4.59 -16.68 -5.05
C PHE A 195 -3.41 -17.50 -5.57
N VAL A 196 -2.96 -18.53 -4.82
CA VAL A 196 -1.78 -19.34 -5.18
C VAL A 196 -1.94 -20.10 -6.52
N PRO A 197 -3.07 -20.77 -6.84
CA PRO A 197 -3.12 -21.70 -7.97
C PRO A 197 -2.85 -21.05 -9.34
N GLN A 198 -3.31 -19.81 -9.56
CA GLN A 198 -3.11 -19.09 -10.83
C GLN A 198 -1.62 -18.80 -11.13
N TRP A 199 -0.77 -18.75 -10.11
CA TRP A 199 0.65 -18.44 -10.27
C TRP A 199 1.45 -19.61 -10.86
N GLY A 200 0.87 -20.81 -10.98
CA GLY A 200 1.53 -21.96 -11.62
C GLY A 200 2.82 -22.40 -10.92
N GLY A 201 2.90 -22.22 -9.60
CA GLY A 201 4.08 -22.50 -8.79
C GLY A 201 5.13 -21.38 -8.75
N ARG A 202 4.87 -20.20 -9.34
CA ARG A 202 5.73 -19.00 -9.19
C ARG A 202 5.63 -18.34 -7.81
N TYR A 203 4.52 -18.57 -7.11
CA TYR A 203 4.32 -18.17 -5.72
C TYR A 203 4.95 -19.22 -4.79
N MET A 204 5.87 -18.78 -3.92
CA MET A 204 6.71 -19.65 -3.10
C MET A 204 6.52 -19.37 -1.61
N THR A 205 6.50 -20.42 -0.80
CA THR A 205 6.47 -20.33 0.68
C THR A 205 7.35 -21.43 1.28
N SER A 206 8.67 -21.26 1.17
CA SER A 206 9.70 -22.22 1.55
C SER A 206 9.62 -22.66 3.02
N ASN A 207 9.15 -21.80 3.92
CA ASN A 207 9.07 -22.04 5.36
C ASN A 207 7.66 -21.84 5.97
N VAL A 208 6.59 -21.67 5.17
CA VAL A 208 5.21 -21.47 5.66
C VAL A 208 4.29 -22.60 5.19
N LYS A 209 3.60 -23.24 6.15
CA LYS A 209 2.78 -24.43 5.95
C LYS A 209 1.39 -24.21 6.59
N ILE A 210 0.30 -24.57 5.92
CA ILE A 210 -1.11 -24.43 6.35
C ILE A 210 -1.73 -25.79 6.72
N ALA A 211 -2.48 -25.83 7.82
CA ALA A 211 -3.24 -26.99 8.28
C ALA A 211 -4.55 -27.14 7.48
N LEU A 212 -4.72 -28.30 6.85
CA LEU A 212 -5.90 -28.63 6.04
C LEU A 212 -6.67 -29.80 6.65
N PRO A 213 -8.03 -29.83 6.57
CA PRO A 213 -8.90 -28.81 5.96
C PRO A 213 -9.21 -27.61 6.88
N HIS A 214 -8.92 -27.71 8.18
CA HIS A 214 -9.06 -26.67 9.21
C HIS A 214 -8.14 -26.98 10.42
N PRO A 215 -7.64 -26.00 11.19
CA PRO A 215 -6.89 -26.19 12.44
C PRO A 215 -7.56 -27.04 13.54
N ASP A 216 -8.86 -27.31 13.42
CA ASP A 216 -9.65 -28.06 14.41
C ASP A 216 -10.08 -29.45 13.90
N ALA A 217 -9.63 -29.83 12.69
CA ALA A 217 -9.95 -31.14 12.14
C ALA A 217 -9.17 -32.25 12.89
N PRO A 218 -9.84 -33.35 13.29
CA PRO A 218 -9.19 -34.45 14.04
C PRO A 218 -8.13 -35.21 13.23
N ASN A 219 -8.09 -34.98 11.91
CA ASN A 219 -7.18 -35.56 10.93
C ASN A 219 -6.39 -34.49 10.16
N LEU A 220 -6.10 -33.35 10.79
CA LEU A 220 -5.40 -32.24 10.14
C LEU A 220 -4.00 -32.65 9.62
N SER A 221 -3.62 -32.09 8.48
CA SER A 221 -2.28 -32.25 7.89
C SER A 221 -1.75 -30.91 7.39
N TYR A 222 -0.47 -30.64 7.60
CA TYR A 222 0.18 -29.42 7.10
C TYR A 222 0.70 -29.61 5.67
N ALA A 223 0.40 -28.65 4.79
CA ALA A 223 0.95 -28.54 3.44
C ALA A 223 1.58 -27.14 3.25
N PRO A 224 2.64 -26.98 2.43
CA PRO A 224 3.11 -25.65 2.02
C PRO A 224 1.97 -24.84 1.38
N ILE A 225 1.94 -23.52 1.62
CA ILE A 225 0.92 -22.64 1.01
C ILE A 225 1.20 -22.48 -0.49
N GLY A 226 2.43 -22.11 -0.84
CA GLY A 226 2.97 -22.06 -2.20
C GLY A 226 4.00 -23.16 -2.47
N SER A 227 4.81 -22.97 -3.50
CA SER A 227 5.92 -23.89 -3.82
C SER A 227 7.09 -23.73 -2.84
N LEU A 228 7.80 -24.81 -2.50
CA LEU A 228 8.99 -24.72 -1.65
C LEU A 228 10.17 -24.01 -2.35
N PHE A 229 10.25 -24.12 -3.67
CA PHE A 229 11.20 -23.42 -4.54
C PHE A 229 10.65 -23.36 -5.98
N ASN A 230 11.21 -22.48 -6.81
CA ASN A 230 10.93 -22.40 -8.26
C ASN A 230 12.23 -22.54 -9.08
N THR A 231 12.11 -22.94 -10.35
CA THR A 231 13.20 -22.91 -11.33
C THR A 231 12.68 -22.41 -12.68
N LEU A 232 13.21 -21.29 -13.18
CA LEU A 232 12.82 -20.71 -14.47
C LEU A 232 14.00 -20.55 -15.43
N VAL A 233 13.69 -20.55 -16.74
CA VAL A 233 14.64 -20.20 -17.81
C VAL A 233 14.22 -18.87 -18.40
N THR A 234 15.08 -17.86 -18.34
CA THR A 234 14.71 -16.51 -18.83
C THR A 234 14.57 -16.49 -20.36
N PRO A 235 13.57 -15.78 -20.92
CA PRO A 235 13.16 -15.98 -22.32
C PRO A 235 14.09 -15.35 -23.37
N VAL A 236 15.02 -14.47 -23.01
CA VAL A 236 15.87 -13.74 -23.96
C VAL A 236 17.31 -14.25 -23.97
N GLN A 237 17.95 -14.37 -22.80
CA GLN A 237 19.34 -14.83 -22.65
C GLN A 237 19.45 -16.26 -22.07
N GLY A 238 18.32 -16.92 -21.83
CA GLY A 238 18.23 -18.34 -21.46
C GLY A 238 18.79 -18.66 -20.08
N PHE A 239 18.86 -17.70 -19.15
CA PHE A 239 19.45 -17.88 -17.83
C PHE A 239 18.66 -18.87 -16.98
N LYS A 240 19.37 -19.82 -16.39
CA LYS A 240 18.83 -20.80 -15.45
C LYS A 240 18.81 -20.19 -14.04
N ILE A 241 17.62 -19.89 -13.54
CA ILE A 241 17.43 -19.29 -12.23
C ILE A 241 16.80 -20.30 -11.28
N MET A 242 17.32 -20.40 -10.05
CA MET A 242 16.63 -21.06 -8.93
C MET A 242 16.23 -20.01 -7.88
N SER A 243 15.04 -20.20 -7.32
CA SER A 243 14.41 -19.24 -6.41
C SER A 243 13.72 -19.92 -5.23
N TYR A 244 13.65 -19.19 -4.13
CA TYR A 244 12.98 -19.53 -2.87
C TYR A 244 12.13 -18.32 -2.45
N GLY A 245 11.11 -18.53 -1.61
CA GLY A 245 10.26 -17.46 -1.06
C GLY A 245 10.10 -17.66 0.44
N ILE A 246 10.73 -16.79 1.24
CA ILE A 246 11.02 -17.05 2.65
C ILE A 246 10.40 -15.96 3.52
N LEU A 247 9.50 -16.32 4.43
CA LEU A 247 9.04 -15.40 5.48
C LEU A 247 10.14 -15.26 6.55
N PHE A 248 10.21 -14.12 7.23
CA PHE A 248 10.95 -14.02 8.50
C PHE A 248 10.42 -14.99 9.57
N ASP A 249 11.08 -15.05 10.73
CA ASP A 249 10.73 -15.94 11.83
C ASP A 249 9.49 -15.47 12.64
N PHE A 250 8.36 -15.31 11.94
CA PHE A 250 7.11 -14.73 12.41
C PHE A 250 6.38 -15.59 13.47
N LYS A 251 5.89 -14.94 14.52
CA LYS A 251 5.37 -15.57 15.75
C LYS A 251 3.88 -15.34 16.04
N LEU A 252 3.21 -14.44 15.30
CA LEU A 252 1.77 -14.15 15.47
C LEU A 252 0.88 -14.75 14.36
N ALA A 253 1.38 -15.76 13.66
CA ALA A 253 0.61 -16.50 12.66
C ALA A 253 -0.61 -17.18 13.29
N ALA A 254 -1.74 -17.19 12.57
CA ALA A 254 -3.00 -17.73 13.04
C ALA A 254 -2.90 -19.22 13.42
N LYS A 255 -3.76 -19.69 14.34
CA LYS A 255 -3.89 -21.12 14.65
C LYS A 255 -4.14 -21.91 13.35
N GLY A 256 -3.28 -22.88 13.05
CA GLY A 256 -3.32 -23.65 11.81
C GLY A 256 -2.35 -23.18 10.73
N ILE A 257 -1.61 -22.10 10.97
CA ILE A 257 -0.42 -21.73 10.20
C ILE A 257 0.81 -22.15 11.00
N ALA A 258 1.79 -22.73 10.31
CA ALA A 258 3.09 -23.07 10.87
C ALA A 258 4.17 -22.33 10.06
N VAL A 259 4.88 -21.44 10.75
CA VAL A 259 6.09 -20.77 10.25
C VAL A 259 7.30 -21.46 10.87
N GLN A 260 8.32 -21.72 10.05
CA GLN A 260 9.61 -22.28 10.45
C GLN A 260 10.68 -21.21 10.30
N SER A 261 11.67 -21.18 11.21
CA SER A 261 12.75 -20.20 11.11
C SER A 261 13.58 -20.43 9.83
N PRO A 262 14.09 -19.38 9.14
CA PRO A 262 14.96 -19.55 7.98
C PRO A 262 16.19 -20.43 8.25
N GLN A 263 16.67 -20.44 9.50
CA GLN A 263 17.80 -21.25 9.99
C GLN A 263 17.48 -22.75 10.05
N GLU A 264 16.26 -23.13 10.44
CA GLU A 264 15.81 -24.53 10.38
C GLU A 264 15.43 -24.96 8.96
N MET A 265 14.81 -24.06 8.20
CA MET A 265 14.38 -24.31 6.82
C MET A 265 15.54 -24.73 5.91
N VAL A 266 16.72 -24.09 6.03
CA VAL A 266 17.90 -24.45 5.21
C VAL A 266 18.48 -25.82 5.55
N GLU A 267 18.13 -26.40 6.69
CA GLU A 267 18.55 -27.75 7.09
C GLU A 267 17.58 -28.87 6.66
N GLU A 268 16.35 -28.54 6.20
CA GLU A 268 15.43 -29.57 5.69
C GLU A 268 15.99 -30.28 4.44
N ASP A 269 15.73 -31.59 4.32
CA ASP A 269 16.23 -32.43 3.22
C ASP A 269 15.86 -31.88 1.83
N TRP A 270 14.67 -31.27 1.68
CA TRP A 270 14.24 -30.72 0.40
C TRP A 270 15.12 -29.55 -0.05
N PHE A 271 15.67 -28.76 0.89
CA PHE A 271 16.56 -27.64 0.56
C PHE A 271 17.87 -28.17 0.00
N ASN A 272 18.47 -29.19 0.64
CA ASN A 272 19.64 -29.90 0.13
C ASN A 272 19.38 -30.52 -1.26
N HIS A 273 18.25 -31.20 -1.45
CA HIS A 273 17.86 -31.75 -2.76
C HIS A 273 17.63 -30.67 -3.84
N SER A 274 17.17 -29.47 -3.46
CA SER A 274 17.02 -28.34 -4.38
C SER A 274 18.38 -27.83 -4.87
N LEU A 275 19.37 -27.71 -3.99
CA LEU A 275 20.74 -27.32 -4.37
C LEU A 275 21.39 -28.39 -5.25
N ASP A 276 21.23 -29.67 -4.94
CA ASP A 276 21.73 -30.78 -5.77
C ASP A 276 21.05 -30.84 -7.15
N ARG A 277 19.81 -30.34 -7.27
CA ARG A 277 19.11 -30.14 -8.55
C ARG A 277 19.68 -28.92 -9.30
N ALA A 278 19.97 -27.82 -8.62
CA ALA A 278 20.57 -26.62 -9.22
C ALA A 278 21.96 -26.88 -9.80
N ASP A 279 22.77 -27.71 -9.13
CA ASP A 279 24.11 -28.10 -9.57
C ASP A 279 24.04 -28.97 -10.83
N LYS A 280 23.28 -30.07 -10.79
CA LYS A 280 23.04 -30.97 -11.93
C LYS A 280 22.42 -30.25 -13.14
N TRP A 281 21.63 -29.21 -12.89
CA TRP A 281 21.04 -28.38 -13.95
C TRP A 281 22.00 -27.30 -14.48
N GLY A 282 23.03 -26.92 -13.72
CA GLY A 282 23.95 -25.83 -14.05
C GLY A 282 23.27 -24.46 -13.94
N VAL A 283 22.83 -24.09 -12.74
CA VAL A 283 22.25 -22.77 -12.43
C VAL A 283 23.20 -21.61 -12.77
N ASP A 284 22.67 -20.53 -13.35
CA ASP A 284 23.44 -19.34 -13.73
C ASP A 284 23.46 -18.29 -12.62
N ALA A 285 22.34 -18.12 -11.90
CA ALA A 285 22.18 -17.24 -10.73
C ALA A 285 21.04 -17.72 -9.82
N PHE A 286 21.08 -17.34 -8.54
CA PHE A 286 19.96 -17.45 -7.60
C PHE A 286 19.22 -16.12 -7.48
N VAL A 287 17.89 -16.19 -7.37
CA VAL A 287 17.04 -15.03 -7.05
C VAL A 287 16.16 -15.43 -5.87
N VAL A 288 16.54 -15.01 -4.68
CA VAL A 288 15.91 -15.37 -3.41
C VAL A 288 14.96 -14.26 -3.00
N LEU A 289 13.70 -14.60 -2.78
CA LEU A 289 12.67 -13.70 -2.29
C LEU A 289 12.48 -13.94 -0.80
N GLY A 290 12.09 -12.89 -0.08
CA GLY A 290 11.55 -13.06 1.25
C GLY A 290 10.85 -11.82 1.76
N HIS A 291 9.77 -12.03 2.49
CA HIS A 291 9.18 -10.97 3.28
C HIS A 291 9.95 -10.91 4.61
N MET A 292 11.10 -10.24 4.55
CA MET A 292 12.12 -10.20 5.59
C MET A 292 13.07 -9.04 5.28
N PRO A 293 13.45 -8.20 6.26
CA PRO A 293 14.23 -6.99 6.01
C PRO A 293 15.62 -7.34 5.53
N VAL A 294 16.16 -6.58 4.58
CA VAL A 294 17.47 -6.92 4.00
C VAL A 294 18.62 -6.73 4.97
N SER A 295 18.45 -5.87 5.97
CA SER A 295 19.39 -5.60 7.06
C SER A 295 18.88 -6.15 8.40
N GLY A 296 19.79 -6.53 9.29
CA GLY A 296 19.49 -7.02 10.65
C GLY A 296 19.13 -8.51 10.75
N ASP A 297 18.31 -9.06 9.85
CA ASP A 297 17.86 -10.46 9.98
C ASP A 297 18.98 -11.48 9.69
N PRO A 298 19.23 -12.46 10.60
CA PRO A 298 20.26 -13.50 10.43
C PRO A 298 19.89 -14.62 9.45
N GLY A 299 18.63 -14.72 9.03
CA GLY A 299 18.11 -15.72 8.10
C GLY A 299 18.70 -15.59 6.70
N TRP A 300 18.96 -14.35 6.24
CA TRP A 300 19.69 -14.12 4.99
C TRP A 300 21.08 -14.73 5.02
N GLU A 301 21.77 -14.70 6.16
CA GLU A 301 23.12 -15.25 6.28
C GLU A 301 23.10 -16.79 6.34
N ALA A 302 22.08 -17.39 6.96
CA ALA A 302 21.87 -18.85 6.92
C ALA A 302 21.62 -19.34 5.48
N VAL A 303 20.71 -18.68 4.75
CA VAL A 303 20.37 -19.01 3.36
C VAL A 303 21.58 -18.79 2.43
N ARG A 304 22.26 -17.64 2.54
CA ARG A 304 23.48 -17.34 1.78
C ARG A 304 24.56 -18.37 2.04
N THR A 305 24.82 -18.72 3.31
CA THR A 305 25.82 -19.72 3.70
C THR A 305 25.47 -21.11 3.14
N LYS A 306 24.21 -21.55 3.23
CA LYS A 306 23.79 -22.85 2.69
C LYS A 306 23.96 -22.93 1.18
N ILE A 307 23.57 -21.88 0.44
CA ILE A 307 23.80 -21.79 -1.01
C ILE A 307 25.31 -21.79 -1.31
N ARG A 308 26.10 -20.94 -0.63
CA ARG A 308 27.55 -20.81 -0.81
C ARG A 308 28.32 -22.11 -0.54
N SER A 309 27.79 -23.02 0.30
CA SER A 309 28.38 -24.33 0.58
C SER A 309 28.50 -25.25 -0.64
N ARG A 310 27.64 -25.06 -1.66
CA ARG A 310 27.70 -25.74 -2.97
C ARG A 310 28.03 -24.79 -4.12
N PHE A 311 27.75 -23.49 -3.98
CA PHE A 311 27.92 -22.48 -5.02
C PHE A 311 28.75 -21.27 -4.55
N PRO A 312 30.10 -21.38 -4.46
CA PRO A 312 30.95 -20.32 -3.90
C PRO A 312 30.87 -18.97 -4.64
N ASP A 313 30.88 -19.01 -5.98
CA ASP A 313 30.96 -17.81 -6.84
C ASP A 313 29.69 -17.53 -7.67
N THR A 314 28.58 -18.25 -7.46
CA THR A 314 27.34 -18.03 -8.22
C THR A 314 26.62 -16.77 -7.73
N PRO A 315 26.19 -15.84 -8.61
CA PRO A 315 25.46 -14.65 -8.20
C PRO A 315 24.20 -14.99 -7.41
N ILE A 316 23.96 -14.28 -6.31
CA ILE A 316 22.73 -14.35 -5.53
C ILE A 316 22.14 -12.93 -5.49
N ALA A 317 20.94 -12.76 -6.06
CA ALA A 317 20.10 -11.61 -5.79
C ALA A 317 19.17 -11.96 -4.62
N ILE A 318 19.10 -11.09 -3.63
CA ILE A 318 18.14 -11.16 -2.52
C ILE A 318 17.18 -9.96 -2.66
N LEU A 319 15.88 -10.22 -2.54
CA LEU A 319 14.83 -9.20 -2.51
C LEU A 319 14.05 -9.39 -1.20
N GLY A 320 14.03 -8.32 -0.39
CA GLY A 320 13.43 -8.30 0.95
C GLY A 320 12.16 -7.43 1.03
N GLY A 321 11.64 -7.28 2.25
CA GLY A 321 10.45 -6.48 2.56
C GLY A 321 10.28 -6.33 4.07
N HIS A 322 9.04 -6.17 4.52
CA HIS A 322 8.61 -6.12 5.94
C HIS A 322 8.93 -4.82 6.67
N THR A 323 10.15 -4.27 6.60
CA THR A 323 10.50 -3.06 7.37
C THR A 323 10.14 -1.75 6.67
N HIS A 324 9.45 -1.80 5.53
CA HIS A 324 8.92 -0.65 4.79
C HIS A 324 9.98 0.32 4.23
N VAL A 325 11.27 -0.05 4.24
CA VAL A 325 12.38 0.87 3.91
C VAL A 325 12.91 0.71 2.49
N ARG A 326 13.51 1.78 1.96
CA ARG A 326 14.50 1.68 0.90
C ARG A 326 15.85 1.33 1.54
N ASP A 327 16.34 0.10 1.34
CA ASP A 327 17.69 -0.30 1.77
C ASP A 327 18.34 -1.29 0.80
N CYS A 328 19.67 -1.33 0.82
CA CYS A 328 20.47 -2.20 -0.03
C CYS A 328 21.81 -2.50 0.65
N ARG A 329 22.25 -3.76 0.59
CA ARG A 329 23.61 -4.15 1.00
C ARG A 329 24.25 -5.19 0.09
N MET A 330 25.57 -5.08 -0.07
CA MET A 330 26.41 -6.15 -0.62
C MET A 330 26.82 -7.10 0.53
N MET A 331 26.21 -8.28 0.63
CA MET A 331 26.55 -9.26 1.67
C MET A 331 27.88 -9.98 1.39
N ASP A 332 28.19 -10.18 0.10
CA ASP A 332 29.53 -10.56 -0.37
C ASP A 332 29.73 -10.03 -1.79
N SER A 333 30.93 -10.20 -2.37
CA SER A 333 31.22 -9.64 -3.69
C SER A 333 30.34 -10.15 -4.86
N GLN A 334 29.55 -11.21 -4.65
CA GLN A 334 28.58 -11.79 -5.59
C GLN A 334 27.17 -11.97 -4.98
N THR A 335 26.87 -11.32 -3.85
CA THR A 335 25.53 -11.31 -3.22
C THR A 335 25.09 -9.89 -2.90
N MET A 336 23.97 -9.44 -3.47
CA MET A 336 23.34 -8.16 -3.13
C MET A 336 21.90 -8.37 -2.67
N ALA A 337 21.51 -7.68 -1.61
CA ALA A 337 20.14 -7.62 -1.10
C ALA A 337 19.55 -6.22 -1.33
N LEU A 338 18.26 -6.13 -1.67
CA LEU A 338 17.51 -4.90 -1.95
C LEU A 338 16.11 -4.96 -1.31
N GLU A 339 15.70 -3.88 -0.64
CA GLU A 339 14.37 -3.67 -0.06
C GLU A 339 13.75 -2.40 -0.67
N SER A 340 12.44 -2.44 -0.94
CA SER A 340 11.82 -1.57 -1.94
C SER A 340 10.68 -0.70 -1.39
N GLY A 341 10.81 -0.21 -0.15
CA GLY A 341 9.88 0.74 0.45
C GLY A 341 8.56 0.11 0.89
N ARG A 342 7.46 0.86 0.74
CA ARG A 342 6.09 0.44 1.05
C ARG A 342 5.05 1.11 0.14
N TYR A 343 3.78 0.71 0.30
CA TYR A 343 2.55 1.43 -0.09
C TYR A 343 2.46 1.87 -1.57
N MET A 344 3.20 1.20 -2.47
CA MET A 344 3.39 1.69 -3.85
C MET A 344 3.95 3.12 -3.93
N GLU A 345 4.73 3.56 -2.94
CA GLU A 345 5.59 4.75 -3.01
C GLU A 345 6.81 4.49 -3.91
N THR A 346 7.20 3.21 -4.04
CA THR A 346 8.50 2.78 -4.56
C THR A 346 8.38 1.53 -5.42
N VAL A 347 9.11 1.49 -6.54
CA VAL A 347 9.43 0.26 -7.27
C VAL A 347 10.96 0.07 -7.24
N GLY A 348 11.42 -1.04 -6.68
CA GLY A 348 12.82 -1.42 -6.71
C GLY A 348 13.28 -1.86 -8.09
N PHE A 349 14.53 -1.54 -8.42
CA PHE A 349 15.22 -2.04 -9.60
C PHE A 349 16.58 -2.61 -9.21
N MET A 350 16.88 -3.83 -9.67
CA MET A 350 18.20 -4.46 -9.58
C MET A 350 18.70 -4.89 -10.97
N GLY A 351 19.90 -4.46 -11.36
CA GLY A 351 20.56 -4.91 -12.59
C GLY A 351 21.81 -5.75 -12.31
N ILE A 352 21.95 -6.90 -12.99
CA ILE A 352 23.09 -7.82 -12.87
C ILE A 352 23.86 -7.84 -14.19
N LYS A 353 25.06 -7.24 -14.20
CA LYS A 353 25.94 -7.09 -15.37
C LYS A 353 26.99 -8.20 -15.47
N ASP A 354 27.46 -8.46 -16.68
CA ASP A 354 28.46 -9.50 -17.03
C ASP A 354 27.98 -10.95 -16.78
N LEU A 355 26.67 -11.17 -16.57
CA LEU A 355 26.10 -12.52 -16.37
C LEU A 355 26.14 -13.36 -17.66
N GLN A 356 25.86 -12.77 -18.84
CA GLN A 356 26.00 -13.47 -20.12
C GLN A 356 27.46 -13.83 -20.42
N LYS A 357 28.39 -12.93 -20.05
CA LYS A 357 29.84 -13.17 -20.16
C LYS A 357 30.28 -14.31 -19.23
N ARG A 358 29.87 -14.28 -17.95
CA ARG A 358 30.12 -15.32 -16.95
C ARG A 358 29.60 -16.69 -17.40
N LYS A 359 28.42 -16.73 -18.03
CA LYS A 359 27.82 -17.93 -18.60
C LYS A 359 28.67 -18.50 -19.76
N ARG A 360 29.06 -17.64 -20.72
CA ARG A 360 29.92 -18.03 -21.86
C ARG A 360 31.30 -18.55 -21.44
N THR A 361 31.85 -18.10 -20.31
CA THR A 361 33.11 -18.58 -19.74
C THR A 361 32.96 -19.85 -18.89
N GLY A 362 31.81 -20.54 -18.96
CA GLY A 362 31.57 -21.78 -18.20
C GLY A 362 31.28 -21.52 -16.73
N ASN A 363 30.46 -20.49 -16.45
CA ASN A 363 30.14 -20.00 -15.10
C ASN A 363 31.36 -19.58 -14.27
N ARG A 364 32.28 -18.83 -14.92
CA ARG A 364 33.53 -18.30 -14.34
C ARG A 364 33.65 -16.79 -14.44
N GLY A 365 34.12 -16.14 -13.38
CA GLY A 365 34.25 -14.70 -13.28
C GLY A 365 33.11 -14.06 -12.49
N LYS A 366 33.24 -12.75 -12.21
CA LYS A 366 32.33 -12.00 -11.35
C LYS A 366 31.34 -11.15 -12.14
N VAL A 367 30.09 -11.10 -11.67
CA VAL A 367 29.09 -10.10 -12.09
C VAL A 367 29.28 -8.77 -11.35
N LYS A 368 28.71 -7.68 -11.87
CA LYS A 368 28.50 -6.43 -11.14
C LYS A 368 27.01 -6.20 -10.90
N PHE A 369 26.63 -5.93 -9.65
CA PHE A 369 25.28 -5.51 -9.30
C PHE A 369 25.11 -3.98 -9.43
N THR A 370 23.87 -3.56 -9.61
CA THR A 370 23.40 -2.17 -9.69
C THR A 370 22.01 -2.10 -9.06
N ARG A 371 21.66 -0.96 -8.45
CA ARG A 371 20.33 -0.74 -7.85
C ARG A 371 19.80 0.66 -8.09
N ARG A 372 18.48 0.78 -8.14
CA ARG A 372 17.73 2.04 -8.16
C ARG A 372 16.40 1.86 -7.42
N TYR A 373 15.98 2.84 -6.62
CA TYR A 373 14.58 2.96 -6.18
C TYR A 373 13.89 3.94 -7.12
N ILE A 374 12.78 3.53 -7.73
CA ILE A 374 11.98 4.34 -8.65
C ILE A 374 10.78 4.88 -7.87
N ASP A 375 10.60 6.20 -7.81
CA ASP A 375 9.38 6.77 -7.23
C ASP A 375 8.18 6.41 -8.14
N SER A 376 7.14 5.82 -7.55
CA SER A 376 6.05 5.19 -8.31
C SER A 376 5.09 6.23 -8.87
N ASN A 377 5.39 6.75 -10.07
CA ASN A 377 4.53 7.70 -10.77
C ASN A 377 4.71 7.66 -12.30
N PRO A 378 3.74 8.16 -13.09
CA PRO A 378 3.80 8.09 -14.55
C PRO A 378 5.00 8.82 -15.17
N ARG A 379 5.51 9.89 -14.53
CA ARG A 379 6.64 10.68 -15.04
C ARG A 379 7.95 9.88 -14.95
N ASN A 380 8.21 9.23 -13.82
CA ASN A 380 9.39 8.41 -13.62
C ASN A 380 9.32 7.14 -14.48
N PHE A 381 8.15 6.50 -14.54
CA PHE A 381 7.89 5.39 -15.47
C PHE A 381 8.13 5.77 -16.94
N ALA A 382 7.61 6.91 -17.40
CA ALA A 382 7.82 7.40 -18.76
C ALA A 382 9.29 7.76 -19.04
N HIS A 383 9.98 8.34 -18.06
CA HIS A 383 11.41 8.68 -18.14
C HIS A 383 12.27 7.43 -18.35
N HIS A 384 12.08 6.36 -17.59
CA HIS A 384 12.89 5.13 -17.72
C HIS A 384 12.63 4.38 -19.03
N LEU A 385 11.39 4.45 -19.53
CA LEU A 385 11.02 3.92 -20.85
C LEU A 385 11.54 4.77 -22.03
N LYS A 386 11.96 6.02 -21.80
CA LYS A 386 12.30 7.03 -22.83
C LYS A 386 11.12 7.40 -23.74
N LEU A 387 9.94 7.51 -23.15
CA LEU A 387 8.73 8.03 -23.80
C LEU A 387 8.82 9.56 -23.98
N LYS A 388 8.00 10.13 -24.86
CA LYS A 388 7.94 11.58 -25.11
C LYS A 388 6.94 12.27 -24.18
N SER A 389 5.86 11.58 -23.88
CA SER A 389 4.80 12.02 -22.98
C SER A 389 4.43 10.92 -21.99
N THR A 390 3.94 11.34 -20.84
CA THR A 390 3.20 10.53 -19.86
C THR A 390 1.97 9.86 -20.47
N ARG A 391 1.33 10.47 -21.49
CA ARG A 391 0.24 9.84 -22.27
C ARG A 391 0.69 8.58 -23.00
N ASP A 392 1.94 8.55 -23.48
CA ASP A 392 2.51 7.39 -24.17
C ASP A 392 2.66 6.18 -23.22
N LEU A 393 2.51 6.36 -21.90
CA LEU A 393 2.59 5.26 -20.92
C LEU A 393 1.35 4.37 -20.97
N ALA A 394 0.17 4.90 -21.28
CA ALA A 394 -1.09 4.17 -21.20
C ALA A 394 -1.12 2.89 -22.05
N THR A 395 -1.93 1.91 -21.62
CA THR A 395 -2.24 0.69 -22.38
C THR A 395 -3.68 0.27 -22.10
N LYS A 396 -4.31 -0.44 -23.04
CA LYS A 396 -5.65 -1.05 -22.83
C LYS A 396 -5.73 -1.88 -21.55
N LYS A 397 -4.67 -2.62 -21.22
CA LYS A 397 -4.55 -3.41 -19.98
C LYS A 397 -4.52 -2.52 -18.72
N GLY A 398 -3.76 -1.42 -18.75
CA GLY A 398 -3.70 -0.45 -17.65
C GLY A 398 -5.01 0.31 -17.43
N SER A 399 -5.62 0.82 -18.49
CA SER A 399 -6.91 1.53 -18.38
C SER A 399 -8.06 0.59 -17.99
N PHE A 400 -8.03 -0.69 -18.38
CA PHE A 400 -8.96 -1.71 -17.86
C PHE A 400 -8.76 -1.99 -16.36
N ILE A 401 -7.51 -2.16 -15.91
CA ILE A 401 -7.18 -2.28 -14.47
C ILE A 401 -7.75 -1.10 -13.68
N ARG A 402 -7.59 0.12 -14.20
CA ARG A 402 -8.12 1.35 -13.59
C ARG A 402 -9.65 1.39 -13.55
N PHE A 403 -10.32 1.00 -14.63
CA PHE A 403 -11.78 0.87 -14.66
C PHE A 403 -12.28 -0.11 -13.58
N ILE A 404 -11.61 -1.25 -13.40
CA ILE A 404 -11.96 -2.23 -12.34
C ILE A 404 -11.72 -1.65 -10.94
N MET A 405 -10.60 -0.96 -10.70
CA MET A 405 -10.33 -0.29 -9.41
C MET A 405 -11.39 0.78 -9.08
N ASP A 406 -11.77 1.61 -10.04
CA ASP A 406 -12.80 2.64 -9.84
C ASP A 406 -14.19 2.03 -9.63
N ALA A 407 -14.52 0.92 -10.32
CA ALA A 407 -15.76 0.17 -10.10
C ALA A 407 -15.84 -0.46 -8.69
N ILE A 408 -14.71 -0.98 -8.16
CA ILE A 408 -14.62 -1.49 -6.78
C ILE A 408 -14.72 -0.34 -5.77
N SER A 409 -14.00 0.76 -6.00
CA SER A 409 -14.06 1.98 -5.18
C SER A 409 -15.49 2.56 -5.10
N GLU A 410 -16.24 2.47 -6.20
CA GLU A 410 -17.66 2.81 -6.28
C GLU A 410 -18.55 1.80 -5.54
N ALA A 411 -18.42 0.49 -5.82
CA ALA A 411 -19.25 -0.57 -5.22
C ALA A 411 -19.09 -0.68 -3.71
N TRP A 412 -17.89 -0.43 -3.20
CA TRP A 412 -17.59 -0.43 -1.76
C TRP A 412 -17.75 0.95 -1.13
N ASN A 413 -18.18 1.97 -1.90
CA ASN A 413 -18.39 3.34 -1.44
C ASN A 413 -17.16 3.96 -0.73
N LEU A 414 -15.95 3.58 -1.14
CA LEU A 414 -14.68 4.15 -0.62
C LEU A 414 -14.61 5.65 -0.93
N SER A 415 -15.31 6.06 -1.99
CA SER A 415 -15.46 7.43 -2.47
C SER A 415 -16.31 8.35 -1.58
N ARG A 416 -17.01 7.83 -0.56
CA ARG A 416 -17.88 8.64 0.33
C ARG A 416 -17.05 9.73 1.00
N LEU A 417 -17.47 10.99 0.84
CA LEU A 417 -16.86 12.12 1.53
C LEU A 417 -17.37 12.20 2.98
N HIS A 418 -16.47 12.35 3.95
CA HIS A 418 -16.80 12.69 5.34
C HIS A 418 -16.65 14.20 5.59
N GLY A 419 -15.60 14.83 5.03
CA GLY A 419 -15.33 16.27 5.14
C GLY A 419 -14.17 16.70 4.24
N VAL A 420 -13.76 17.97 4.35
CA VAL A 420 -12.57 18.52 3.67
C VAL A 420 -11.60 19.05 4.71
N VAL A 421 -10.48 18.34 4.88
CA VAL A 421 -9.40 18.70 5.79
C VAL A 421 -8.81 20.06 5.35
N PRO A 422 -8.71 21.07 6.24
CA PRO A 422 -8.32 22.44 5.84
C PRO A 422 -6.82 22.57 5.54
N GLN A 423 -6.00 21.89 6.34
CA GLN A 423 -4.53 21.90 6.32
C GLN A 423 -3.99 20.46 6.43
N ASP A 424 -2.69 20.29 6.24
CA ASP A 424 -2.04 18.98 6.40
C ASP A 424 -1.73 18.76 7.90
N TYR A 425 -2.03 17.56 8.42
CA TYR A 425 -1.67 17.14 9.77
C TYR A 425 -0.73 15.93 9.71
N TYR A 426 0.47 16.08 10.25
CA TYR A 426 1.55 15.12 10.11
C TYR A 426 1.75 14.28 11.38
N LEU A 427 2.02 12.98 11.21
CA LEU A 427 2.31 12.05 12.29
C LEU A 427 3.68 12.32 12.91
N ASP A 428 4.74 12.35 12.09
CA ASP A 428 6.13 12.43 12.55
C ASP A 428 6.87 13.73 12.18
N ARG A 429 6.35 14.56 11.26
CA ARG A 429 7.13 15.66 10.66
C ARG A 429 7.32 16.88 11.58
N VAL A 430 6.35 17.17 12.43
CA VAL A 430 6.30 18.31 13.39
C VAL A 430 6.35 17.80 14.83
N PRO A 431 6.77 18.60 15.83
CA PRO A 431 6.69 18.20 17.23
C PRO A 431 5.25 17.97 17.70
N TYR A 432 5.06 17.08 18.68
CA TYR A 432 3.86 17.09 19.51
C TYR A 432 3.74 18.45 20.23
N GLY A 433 2.54 19.04 20.22
CA GLY A 433 2.27 20.44 20.56
C GLY A 433 2.11 21.38 19.35
N ASP A 434 2.56 20.99 18.14
CA ASP A 434 2.37 21.77 16.91
C ASP A 434 0.92 21.71 16.40
N SER A 435 0.40 22.82 15.85
CA SER A 435 -0.94 22.91 15.26
C SER A 435 -1.15 22.02 14.03
N SER A 436 -0.06 21.61 13.37
CA SER A 436 -0.02 20.67 12.24
C SER A 436 0.33 19.25 12.69
N SER A 437 0.39 18.95 13.98
CA SER A 437 0.66 17.60 14.48
C SER A 437 -0.62 16.78 14.55
N LEU A 438 -0.62 15.62 13.87
CA LEU A 438 -1.72 14.65 13.91
C LEU A 438 -1.94 14.11 15.33
N LEU A 439 -0.87 13.97 16.12
CA LEU A 439 -0.95 13.50 17.50
C LEU A 439 -1.51 14.57 18.46
N SER A 440 -1.22 15.85 18.23
CA SER A 440 -1.87 16.95 18.98
C SER A 440 -3.35 17.07 18.59
N LEU A 441 -3.68 17.05 17.29
CA LEU A 441 -5.06 17.00 16.80
C LEU A 441 -5.83 15.83 17.45
N LEU A 442 -5.20 14.65 17.53
CA LEU A 442 -5.78 13.47 18.17
C LEU A 442 -6.09 13.73 19.66
N ALA A 443 -5.11 14.19 20.43
CA ALA A 443 -5.24 14.42 21.88
C ALA A 443 -6.22 15.55 22.26
N ASP A 444 -6.10 16.69 21.57
CA ASP A 444 -6.73 17.94 21.95
C ASP A 444 -8.10 18.16 21.28
N GLN A 445 -8.39 17.46 20.18
CA GLN A 445 -9.64 17.63 19.41
C GLN A 445 -10.38 16.32 19.13
N VAL A 446 -9.73 15.29 18.56
CA VAL A 446 -10.44 14.07 18.12
C VAL A 446 -10.92 13.22 19.29
N LEU A 447 -10.06 12.86 20.24
CA LEU A 447 -10.45 12.10 21.44
C LEU A 447 -11.56 12.80 22.26
N PRO A 448 -11.50 14.11 22.57
CA PRO A 448 -12.55 14.77 23.35
C PRO A 448 -13.85 15.03 22.58
N LYS A 449 -13.81 15.21 21.24
CA LYS A 449 -15.02 15.44 20.42
C LYS A 449 -15.67 14.17 19.86
N VAL A 450 -14.93 13.05 19.78
CA VAL A 450 -15.44 11.79 19.22
C VAL A 450 -15.53 10.68 20.28
N VAL A 451 -14.43 10.35 20.97
CA VAL A 451 -14.43 9.22 21.92
C VAL A 451 -15.25 9.55 23.16
N ARG A 452 -14.99 10.69 23.82
CA ARG A 452 -15.69 11.07 25.06
C ARG A 452 -17.24 11.06 24.94
N PRO A 453 -17.89 11.67 23.93
CA PRO A 453 -19.35 11.63 23.81
C PRO A 453 -19.94 10.30 23.32
N SER A 454 -19.10 9.32 22.93
CA SER A 454 -19.59 8.01 22.46
C SER A 454 -20.27 7.18 23.57
N GLU A 455 -19.90 7.37 24.84
CA GLU A 455 -20.56 6.72 25.98
C GLU A 455 -21.62 7.62 26.62
N LYS A 456 -22.81 7.64 26.00
CA LYS A 456 -23.93 8.50 26.40
C LYS A 456 -24.34 8.34 27.87
N SER A 457 -24.15 7.16 28.48
CA SER A 457 -24.51 6.93 29.89
C SER A 457 -23.56 7.59 30.90
N ARG A 458 -22.43 8.14 30.44
CA ARG A 458 -21.39 8.77 31.29
C ARG A 458 -20.93 10.14 30.79
N HIS A 459 -21.78 10.84 30.02
CA HIS A 459 -21.46 12.18 29.51
C HIS A 459 -21.18 13.23 30.61
N ASP A 460 -21.80 13.11 31.79
CA ASP A 460 -21.53 13.95 32.97
C ASP A 460 -20.22 13.61 33.72
N LYS A 461 -19.44 12.61 33.27
CA LYS A 461 -18.25 12.12 33.97
C LYS A 461 -16.95 12.68 33.38
N LYS A 462 -16.14 13.27 34.26
CA LYS A 462 -14.72 13.58 34.00
C LYS A 462 -14.02 12.30 33.53
N SER A 463 -13.34 12.37 32.39
CA SER A 463 -12.76 11.19 31.73
C SER A 463 -11.38 11.48 31.15
N LEU A 464 -10.41 10.63 31.47
CA LEU A 464 -9.06 10.61 30.90
C LEU A 464 -9.04 9.57 29.77
N VAL A 465 -8.79 10.00 28.54
CA VAL A 465 -8.75 9.11 27.35
C VAL A 465 -7.30 8.90 26.93
N LEU A 466 -6.85 7.65 26.85
CA LEU A 466 -5.46 7.24 26.55
C LEU A 466 -5.40 6.40 25.26
N ILE A 467 -4.41 6.66 24.40
CA ILE A 467 -4.20 5.91 23.15
C ILE A 467 -2.71 5.87 22.80
N ASN A 468 -2.25 4.83 22.09
CA ASN A 468 -0.91 4.81 21.50
C ASN A 468 -0.87 5.60 20.18
N SER A 469 0.25 6.24 19.87
CA SER A 469 0.43 6.93 18.58
C SER A 469 0.43 5.97 17.39
N GLY A 470 1.01 4.77 17.53
CA GLY A 470 1.02 3.73 16.49
C GLY A 470 -0.34 3.09 16.14
N SER A 471 -1.45 3.57 16.72
CA SER A 471 -2.80 3.33 16.17
C SER A 471 -3.05 4.13 14.87
N GLN A 472 -2.18 5.11 14.60
CA GLN A 472 -2.15 5.95 13.41
C GLN A 472 -1.01 5.47 12.51
N ARG A 473 -1.27 5.30 11.22
CA ARG A 473 -0.31 4.74 10.24
C ARG A 473 0.04 5.69 9.10
N PHE A 474 -0.63 6.84 9.00
CA PHE A 474 -0.41 7.79 7.91
C PHE A 474 -0.77 9.24 8.26
N ASP A 475 -0.22 10.18 7.50
CA ASP A 475 -0.52 11.62 7.60
C ASP A 475 -1.96 11.94 7.13
N VAL A 476 -2.62 12.94 7.74
CA VAL A 476 -3.95 13.44 7.31
C VAL A 476 -3.80 14.73 6.51
N TYR A 477 -3.66 14.60 5.20
CA TYR A 477 -3.47 15.74 4.29
C TYR A 477 -4.75 16.56 4.03
N SER A 478 -4.53 17.83 3.71
CA SER A 478 -5.52 18.77 3.20
C SER A 478 -6.21 18.29 1.92
N GLY A 479 -7.52 18.49 1.85
CA GLY A 479 -8.35 17.98 0.76
C GLY A 479 -9.50 17.10 1.24
N PRO A 480 -10.12 16.33 0.33
CA PRO A 480 -11.17 15.38 0.67
C PRO A 480 -10.70 14.38 1.74
N PHE A 481 -11.45 14.21 2.82
CA PHE A 481 -11.36 13.05 3.71
C PHE A 481 -12.48 12.08 3.35
N THR A 482 -12.12 10.93 2.80
CA THR A 482 -13.02 9.93 2.22
C THR A 482 -13.04 8.65 3.05
N ARG A 483 -14.00 7.74 2.78
CA ARG A 483 -14.02 6.41 3.38
C ARG A 483 -12.74 5.62 3.05
N ASN A 484 -12.03 5.90 1.96
CA ASN A 484 -10.71 5.29 1.73
C ASN A 484 -9.65 5.77 2.73
N ASP A 485 -9.70 7.05 3.11
CA ASP A 485 -8.75 7.67 4.05
C ASP A 485 -8.92 7.18 5.48
N GLN A 486 -10.14 6.76 5.86
CA GLN A 486 -10.41 6.03 7.10
C GLN A 486 -9.52 4.77 7.22
N TYR A 487 -9.35 3.98 6.15
CA TYR A 487 -8.51 2.78 6.16
C TYR A 487 -7.01 3.11 6.13
N ILE A 488 -6.62 4.18 5.44
CA ILE A 488 -5.22 4.63 5.33
C ILE A 488 -4.69 5.15 6.68
N VAL A 489 -5.44 6.03 7.36
CA VAL A 489 -4.94 6.79 8.51
C VAL A 489 -4.94 5.96 9.79
N SER A 490 -6.03 5.23 10.05
CA SER A 490 -6.16 4.36 11.22
C SER A 490 -6.89 3.07 10.81
N PRO A 491 -6.21 2.07 10.22
CA PRO A 491 -6.85 0.86 9.68
C PRO A 491 -7.51 -0.03 10.74
N PHE A 492 -7.07 0.07 12.00
CA PHE A 492 -7.43 -0.86 13.06
C PHE A 492 -8.86 -0.65 13.57
N LYS A 493 -9.43 -1.71 14.16
CA LYS A 493 -10.83 -1.75 14.66
C LYS A 493 -10.86 -1.96 16.18
N ASP A 494 -9.83 -1.49 16.89
CA ASP A 494 -9.68 -1.64 18.34
C ASP A 494 -10.83 -0.95 19.06
N ARG A 495 -11.42 -1.61 20.06
CA ARG A 495 -12.51 -1.03 20.86
C ARG A 495 -11.91 -0.18 21.97
N PHE A 496 -12.60 0.89 22.35
CA PHE A 496 -12.30 1.57 23.60
C PHE A 496 -12.93 0.79 24.77
N LEU A 497 -12.12 0.52 25.79
CA LEU A 497 -12.53 0.05 27.10
C LEU A 497 -12.44 1.19 28.11
N TYR A 498 -13.07 1.04 29.27
CA TYR A 498 -12.84 1.92 30.41
C TYR A 498 -12.82 1.18 31.75
N MET A 499 -12.04 1.74 32.69
CA MET A 499 -12.20 1.53 34.12
C MET A 499 -13.03 2.68 34.69
N ALA A 500 -14.06 2.36 35.46
CA ALA A 500 -15.00 3.35 35.98
C ALA A 500 -14.50 3.99 37.29
N ASP A 501 -14.78 5.29 37.46
CA ASP A 501 -14.70 5.99 38.76
C ASP A 501 -13.35 5.81 39.50
N VAL A 502 -12.22 5.93 38.78
CA VAL A 502 -10.84 5.83 39.32
C VAL A 502 -10.43 7.16 39.99
N PRO A 503 -9.87 7.17 41.21
CA PRO A 503 -9.36 8.38 41.85
C PRO A 503 -8.30 9.11 40.99
N TRP A 504 -8.43 10.43 40.86
CA TRP A 504 -7.53 11.25 40.04
C TRP A 504 -6.07 11.16 40.49
N GLY A 505 -5.84 11.03 41.81
CA GLY A 505 -4.54 10.78 42.40
C GLY A 505 -3.86 9.47 41.96
N ILE A 506 -4.58 8.58 41.27
CA ILE A 506 -4.06 7.39 40.57
C ILE A 506 -4.03 7.69 39.06
N ALA A 507 -5.16 8.12 38.49
CA ALA A 507 -5.33 8.28 37.04
C ALA A 507 -4.34 9.27 36.40
N LYS A 508 -4.03 10.39 37.07
CA LYS A 508 -3.09 11.42 36.57
C LYS A 508 -1.68 10.91 36.28
N HIS A 509 -1.29 9.78 36.88
CA HIS A 509 0.04 9.19 36.68
C HIS A 509 0.10 8.19 35.51
N LEU A 510 -1.03 7.77 34.94
CA LEU A 510 -1.09 6.67 33.96
C LEU A 510 -0.37 6.99 32.65
N LEU A 511 -0.49 8.21 32.11
CA LEU A 511 0.22 8.60 30.88
C LEU A 511 1.75 8.57 31.07
N ASN A 512 2.26 9.17 32.15
CA ASN A 512 3.67 9.09 32.49
C ASN A 512 4.10 7.65 32.81
N GLY A 513 3.21 6.86 33.40
CA GLY A 513 3.38 5.42 33.59
C GLY A 513 3.65 4.70 32.28
N LEU A 514 2.77 4.86 31.28
CA LEU A 514 2.93 4.32 29.92
C LEU A 514 4.27 4.79 29.30
N LEU A 515 4.53 6.10 29.30
CA LEU A 515 5.75 6.72 28.72
C LEU A 515 7.05 6.43 29.49
N THR A 516 7.01 5.67 30.59
CA THR A 516 8.19 5.22 31.35
C THR A 516 8.24 3.70 31.60
N PHE A 517 7.17 2.97 31.25
CA PHE A 517 7.10 1.52 31.40
C PHE A 517 8.14 0.86 30.50
N ASN A 518 9.02 0.05 31.07
CA ASN A 518 10.05 -0.70 30.36
C ASN A 518 10.96 0.12 29.42
N LYS A 519 11.47 1.27 29.88
CA LYS A 519 12.65 1.97 29.30
C LYS A 519 13.97 1.18 29.40
N GLY A 520 13.92 -0.15 29.37
CA GLY A 520 15.07 -1.06 29.47
C GLY A 520 15.67 -1.50 28.13
N ALA A 521 14.87 -1.48 27.05
CA ALA A 521 15.23 -2.10 25.75
C ALA A 521 15.15 -1.10 24.59
N VAL A 522 16.00 -0.06 24.59
CA VAL A 522 16.13 0.88 23.45
C VAL A 522 17.43 0.58 22.69
N VAL A 523 17.37 -0.37 21.77
CA VAL A 523 18.46 -0.65 20.81
C VAL A 523 18.63 0.54 19.85
N GLU A 524 19.82 1.15 19.82
CA GLU A 524 20.18 2.11 18.77
C GLU A 524 20.41 1.36 17.45
N VAL A 525 19.55 1.61 16.45
CA VAL A 525 19.71 1.03 15.11
C VAL A 525 20.71 1.87 14.30
N MET A 526 21.99 1.58 14.49
CA MET A 526 23.04 2.00 13.56
C MET A 526 23.19 0.96 12.44
N GLN A 527 23.26 1.40 11.18
CA GLN A 527 23.50 0.50 10.04
C GLN A 527 24.88 -0.17 10.17
N GLY A 528 24.89 -1.51 10.21
CA GLY A 528 26.10 -2.32 10.29
C GLY A 528 25.83 -3.61 11.08
N ASP A 529 25.53 -3.45 12.36
CA ASP A 529 25.25 -4.54 13.30
C ASP A 529 23.97 -4.24 14.10
N THR A 530 22.92 -5.06 13.91
CA THR A 530 21.74 -5.01 14.79
C THR A 530 22.03 -5.79 16.07
N GLN A 531 22.69 -5.14 17.04
CA GLN A 531 22.89 -5.72 18.37
C GLN A 531 21.59 -5.67 19.17
N TYR A 532 20.74 -6.69 19.00
CA TYR A 532 19.59 -6.94 19.87
C TYR A 532 20.08 -7.11 21.31
N SER A 533 19.70 -6.18 22.21
CA SER A 533 20.15 -6.16 23.60
C SER A 533 19.64 -7.34 24.44
N ASP A 534 18.47 -7.85 24.08
CA ASP A 534 17.65 -8.73 24.89
C ASP A 534 16.51 -9.36 24.06
N GLY A 535 15.88 -10.40 24.63
CA GLY A 535 14.85 -11.18 23.94
C GLY A 535 13.56 -10.43 23.62
N ASP A 536 13.28 -9.30 24.29
CA ASP A 536 12.09 -8.47 24.02
C ASP A 536 12.14 -7.85 22.62
N ALA A 537 13.31 -7.43 22.16
CA ALA A 537 13.50 -6.91 20.81
C ALA A 537 13.26 -7.98 19.73
N LEU A 538 13.70 -9.22 19.97
CA LEU A 538 13.47 -10.35 19.05
C LEU A 538 11.99 -10.77 19.04
N LEU A 539 11.29 -10.67 20.18
CA LEU A 539 9.85 -10.92 20.29
C LEU A 539 9.02 -9.83 19.60
N ARG A 540 9.40 -8.55 19.70
CA ARG A 540 8.75 -7.45 18.96
C ARG A 540 8.91 -7.63 17.45
N TYR A 541 10.13 -7.89 17.00
CA TYR A 541 10.41 -8.19 15.60
C TYR A 541 9.60 -9.39 15.11
N GLY A 542 9.66 -10.52 15.82
CA GLY A 542 8.85 -11.71 15.54
C GLY A 542 7.32 -11.48 15.59
N SER A 543 6.84 -10.35 16.13
CA SER A 543 5.42 -10.01 16.16
C SER A 543 4.92 -9.25 14.92
N GLY A 544 5.81 -8.79 14.04
CA GLY A 544 5.44 -8.07 12.81
C GLY A 544 5.10 -6.58 13.01
N PHE A 545 5.36 -6.00 14.20
CA PHE A 545 5.22 -4.57 14.41
C PHE A 545 6.48 -3.83 13.94
N MET A 546 6.42 -3.20 12.77
CA MET A 546 7.60 -2.60 12.09
C MET A 546 7.62 -1.07 12.04
N GLU A 547 6.56 -0.36 12.43
CA GLU A 547 6.49 1.11 12.29
C GLU A 547 7.60 1.82 13.08
N ASP A 548 7.99 1.30 14.25
CA ASP A 548 9.09 1.88 15.02
C ASP A 548 10.46 1.67 14.36
N ILE A 549 10.63 0.62 13.54
CA ILE A 549 11.83 0.40 12.72
C ILE A 549 11.84 1.37 11.53
N PHE A 550 10.71 1.58 10.87
CA PHE A 550 10.56 2.58 9.81
C PHE A 550 10.84 4.00 10.32
N VAL A 551 10.26 4.39 11.46
CA VAL A 551 10.50 5.67 12.16
C VAL A 551 11.99 5.80 12.59
N ARG A 552 12.63 4.73 13.10
CA ARG A 552 14.09 4.72 13.37
C ARG A 552 14.92 4.88 12.09
N TRP A 553 14.50 4.30 10.96
CA TRP A 553 15.18 4.48 9.67
C TRP A 553 15.03 5.91 9.15
N GLN A 554 13.83 6.50 9.18
CA GLN A 554 13.61 7.90 8.80
C GLN A 554 14.49 8.84 9.64
N LYS A 555 14.51 8.64 10.97
CA LYS A 555 15.40 9.31 11.92
C LYS A 555 16.87 9.22 11.50
N SER A 556 17.33 8.03 11.10
CA SER A 556 18.69 7.79 10.61
C SER A 556 18.99 8.56 9.31
N GLN A 557 18.10 8.51 8.32
CA GLN A 557 18.26 9.25 7.05
C GLN A 557 18.28 10.77 7.28
N TRP A 558 17.38 11.28 8.13
CA TRP A 558 17.31 12.70 8.47
C TRP A 558 18.57 13.20 9.20
N PHE A 559 19.09 12.46 10.18
CA PHE A 559 20.34 12.84 10.86
C PHE A 559 21.56 12.83 9.93
N LYS A 560 21.71 11.83 9.06
CA LYS A 560 22.78 11.79 8.05
C LYS A 560 22.69 12.96 7.07
N PHE A 561 21.48 13.32 6.66
CA PHE A 561 21.23 14.51 5.85
C PHE A 561 21.71 15.79 6.55
N LEU A 562 21.28 16.04 7.79
CA LEU A 562 21.71 17.21 8.56
C LEU A 562 23.24 17.26 8.79
N GLN A 563 23.90 16.11 8.92
CA GLN A 563 25.37 16.03 8.97
C GLN A 563 26.01 16.44 7.63
N ALA A 564 25.48 15.97 6.50
CA ALA A 564 25.98 16.33 5.17
C ALA A 564 25.77 17.83 4.86
N GLU A 565 24.60 18.39 5.21
CA GLU A 565 24.31 19.82 5.07
C GLU A 565 25.27 20.68 5.91
N ARG A 566 25.54 20.27 7.17
CA ARG A 566 26.50 20.95 8.05
C ARG A 566 27.94 20.86 7.51
N ALA A 567 28.32 19.73 6.93
CA ALA A 567 29.64 19.57 6.31
C ALA A 567 29.81 20.44 5.06
N ALA A 568 28.78 20.54 4.21
CA ALA A 568 28.77 21.45 3.05
C ALA A 568 28.84 22.92 3.49
N ALA A 569 27.97 23.34 4.41
CA ALA A 569 27.96 24.70 4.95
C ALA A 569 29.28 25.08 5.64
N ALA A 570 29.96 24.13 6.29
CA ALA A 570 31.28 24.36 6.88
C ALA A 570 32.39 24.53 5.82
N ALA A 571 32.30 23.83 4.68
CA ALA A 571 33.21 24.03 3.55
C ALA A 571 32.98 25.38 2.87
N ASP A 572 31.72 25.77 2.65
CA ASP A 572 31.35 27.06 2.08
C ASP A 572 31.73 28.22 3.02
N ALA A 573 31.56 28.08 4.34
CA ALA A 573 31.99 29.06 5.33
C ALA A 573 33.52 29.20 5.42
N GLN A 574 34.30 28.17 5.07
CA GLN A 574 35.76 28.29 4.91
C GLN A 574 36.15 29.02 3.62
N ALA A 575 35.25 29.15 2.64
CA ALA A 575 35.44 29.94 1.43
C ALA A 575 34.85 31.37 1.52
N GLY A 576 33.83 31.59 2.34
CA GLY A 576 33.06 32.84 2.45
C GLY A 576 33.28 33.61 3.75
N ASN A 577 34.14 34.63 3.72
CA ASN A 577 34.40 35.51 4.86
C ASN A 577 33.35 36.66 4.93
N MET A 578 32.38 36.59 5.85
CA MET A 578 31.44 37.71 6.09
C MET A 578 30.95 37.81 7.55
N THR A 579 30.32 38.95 7.87
CA THR A 579 30.14 39.51 9.22
C THR A 579 28.72 39.37 9.76
N ASN A 580 28.59 39.02 11.05
CA ASN A 580 27.32 39.14 11.78
C ASN A 580 27.04 40.60 12.17
N SER A 581 25.79 41.03 12.01
CA SER A 581 25.23 42.24 12.65
C SER A 581 23.95 41.88 13.40
N THR A 582 23.99 41.92 14.73
CA THR A 582 22.84 41.61 15.58
C THR A 582 21.91 42.82 15.73
N ILE A 583 20.60 42.60 15.65
CA ILE A 583 19.56 43.60 15.95
C ILE A 583 18.63 42.98 17.01
N ASN A 584 18.28 43.74 18.05
CA ASN A 584 17.37 43.29 19.09
C ASN A 584 15.91 43.42 18.63
N LYS A 585 15.08 42.45 18.97
CA LYS A 585 13.63 42.40 18.66
C LYS A 585 12.77 42.41 19.92
N SER A 586 11.48 42.69 19.73
CA SER A 586 10.44 42.69 20.77
C SER A 586 9.81 41.31 21.00
N VAL A 587 8.96 41.17 22.02
CA VAL A 587 8.35 39.87 22.40
C VAL A 587 7.37 39.38 21.33
N GLU A 588 6.53 40.25 20.79
CA GLU A 588 5.57 39.90 19.73
C GLU A 588 6.29 39.58 18.40
N GLU A 589 7.50 40.10 18.18
CA GLU A 589 8.37 39.69 17.07
C GLU A 589 9.08 38.34 17.32
N LEU A 590 9.28 37.94 18.58
CA LEU A 590 9.86 36.64 18.95
C LEU A 590 8.82 35.51 18.88
N GLU A 591 7.59 35.76 19.35
CA GLU A 591 6.46 34.82 19.20
C GLU A 591 6.12 34.59 17.72
N ALA A 592 6.11 35.67 16.92
CA ALA A 592 6.00 35.54 15.47
C ALA A 592 7.21 34.84 14.82
N GLU A 593 8.41 34.89 15.42
CA GLU A 593 9.58 34.16 14.92
C GLU A 593 9.59 32.67 15.27
N GLU A 594 8.92 32.18 16.31
CA GLU A 594 8.79 30.72 16.53
C GLU A 594 7.89 30.08 15.45
N ASP A 595 6.73 30.69 15.16
CA ASP A 595 5.88 30.30 14.03
C ASP A 595 6.60 30.46 12.68
N GLU A 596 7.32 31.58 12.48
CA GLU A 596 8.06 31.81 11.23
C GLU A 596 9.32 30.92 11.11
N GLU A 597 9.98 30.50 12.19
CA GLU A 597 11.09 29.52 12.13
C GLU A 597 10.60 28.12 11.80
N LEU A 598 9.45 27.69 12.33
CA LEU A 598 8.81 26.43 11.91
C LEU A 598 8.35 26.48 10.45
N LEU A 599 7.67 27.56 10.03
CA LEU A 599 7.31 27.76 8.62
C LEU A 599 8.56 27.85 7.71
N LYS A 600 9.63 28.53 8.14
CA LYS A 600 10.94 28.53 7.43
C LYS A 600 11.54 27.13 7.41
N PHE A 601 11.41 26.30 8.44
CA PHE A 601 11.95 24.94 8.47
C PHE A 601 11.29 24.04 7.43
N PHE A 602 9.96 24.13 7.24
CA PHE A 602 9.27 23.44 6.15
C PHE A 602 9.56 24.07 4.78
N HIS A 603 9.41 25.39 4.63
CA HIS A 603 9.69 26.09 3.37
C HIS A 603 11.17 26.10 2.94
N LYS A 604 12.11 25.76 3.83
CA LYS A 604 13.51 25.52 3.47
C LYS A 604 13.71 24.28 2.61
N TYR A 605 12.76 23.35 2.64
CA TYR A 605 12.83 22.04 1.97
C TYR A 605 11.66 21.76 1.02
N ASP A 606 10.46 22.29 1.26
CA ASP A 606 9.36 22.34 0.29
C ASP A 606 9.16 23.76 -0.26
N SER A 607 9.94 24.08 -1.29
CA SER A 607 9.87 25.33 -2.05
C SER A 607 10.27 25.11 -3.52
N LEU A 608 9.91 26.06 -4.38
CA LEU A 608 10.18 25.98 -5.83
C LEU A 608 11.67 26.09 -6.20
N ASP A 609 12.53 26.59 -5.31
CA ASP A 609 13.99 26.64 -5.52
C ASP A 609 14.73 25.38 -4.99
N LYS A 610 13.99 24.46 -4.35
CA LYS A 610 14.46 23.16 -3.87
C LYS A 610 13.83 22.04 -4.71
N PRO A 611 14.42 20.84 -4.76
CA PRO A 611 13.70 19.67 -5.25
C PRO A 611 12.53 19.32 -4.31
N SER A 612 11.50 18.65 -4.81
CA SER A 612 10.33 18.22 -4.03
C SER A 612 10.69 17.31 -2.85
N LEU A 613 9.80 17.23 -1.86
CA LEU A 613 9.94 16.26 -0.77
C LEU A 613 9.77 14.82 -1.26
N GLY A 614 10.59 13.94 -0.72
CA GLY A 614 10.51 12.49 -0.94
C GLY A 614 11.64 11.76 -0.23
N TYR A 615 11.92 10.53 -0.64
CA TYR A 615 13.02 9.76 -0.07
C TYR A 615 14.39 10.21 -0.59
N ARG A 616 15.36 10.30 0.33
CA ARG A 616 16.79 10.51 0.05
C ARG A 616 17.57 9.41 0.76
N THR A 617 17.67 8.26 0.09
CA THR A 617 18.11 7.01 0.69
C THR A 617 19.64 6.94 0.84
N ILE A 618 20.10 6.66 2.06
CA ILE A 618 21.49 6.30 2.35
C ILE A 618 21.52 4.86 2.87
N ASP A 619 21.91 3.97 1.95
CA ASP A 619 22.06 2.52 2.12
C ASP A 619 23.55 2.10 2.03
N GLN A 620 23.83 0.80 2.03
CA GLN A 620 25.19 0.24 2.00
C GLN A 620 25.69 -0.10 0.58
N CYS A 621 24.96 0.30 -0.46
CA CYS A 621 25.28 0.07 -1.87
C CYS A 621 25.89 1.30 -2.55
N ALA A 622 26.65 1.07 -3.63
CA ALA A 622 27.46 2.13 -4.23
C ALA A 622 26.63 3.20 -4.97
N GLY A 623 26.98 4.47 -4.77
CA GLY A 623 26.33 5.63 -5.42
C GLY A 623 24.92 5.93 -4.90
N PRO A 624 24.23 6.95 -5.44
CA PRO A 624 22.88 7.33 -4.98
C PRO A 624 21.83 6.28 -5.37
N GLY A 625 20.94 5.97 -4.43
CA GLY A 625 19.92 4.92 -4.57
C GLY A 625 18.65 5.34 -5.29
N ASP A 626 18.08 6.50 -4.99
CA ASP A 626 16.79 6.95 -5.56
C ASP A 626 16.93 7.35 -7.05
N ASP A 627 15.82 7.44 -7.79
CA ASP A 627 15.82 7.98 -9.16
C ASP A 627 15.57 9.48 -9.16
N THR A 628 14.59 9.99 -8.41
CA THR A 628 14.46 11.44 -8.21
C THR A 628 15.51 11.99 -7.24
N VAL A 629 16.03 13.18 -7.52
CA VAL A 629 16.75 14.00 -6.54
C VAL A 629 15.70 14.70 -5.68
N HIS A 630 15.48 14.24 -4.45
CA HIS A 630 14.54 14.85 -3.50
C HIS A 630 15.25 15.67 -2.41
N SER A 631 14.50 16.64 -1.87
CA SER A 631 14.66 17.08 -0.49
C SER A 631 14.11 15.99 0.44
N PRO A 632 14.84 15.57 1.49
CA PRO A 632 14.31 14.56 2.40
C PRO A 632 13.07 15.08 3.15
N LEU A 633 12.13 14.18 3.41
CA LEU A 633 10.99 14.45 4.29
C LEU A 633 11.46 14.97 5.66
N PRO A 634 10.96 16.12 6.14
CA PRO A 634 11.23 16.60 7.49
C PRO A 634 10.71 15.59 8.52
N PHE A 635 11.49 15.38 9.58
CA PHE A 635 11.21 14.36 10.58
C PHE A 635 11.58 14.85 11.99
N ASN A 636 10.66 14.69 12.94
CA ASN A 636 10.88 15.02 14.35
C ASN A 636 11.11 13.75 15.18
N PRO A 637 12.31 13.59 15.79
CA PRO A 637 12.69 12.38 16.51
C PRO A 637 12.03 12.15 17.87
N ASN A 638 11.14 13.04 18.32
CA ASN A 638 10.64 13.15 19.69
C ASN A 638 9.11 12.97 19.82
N GLN A 639 8.48 12.15 18.98
CA GLN A 639 7.05 11.82 19.15
C GLN A 639 6.79 10.99 20.43
N PRO A 640 5.65 11.19 21.09
CA PRO A 640 5.22 10.36 22.21
C PRO A 640 4.66 9.00 21.73
N GLU A 641 4.99 7.91 22.42
CA GLU A 641 4.42 6.57 22.16
C GLU A 641 2.93 6.48 22.56
N TYR A 642 2.51 7.30 23.52
CA TYR A 642 1.13 7.41 23.99
C TYR A 642 0.74 8.88 24.17
N VAL A 643 -0.49 9.23 23.79
CA VAL A 643 -1.08 10.56 24.01
C VAL A 643 -2.35 10.43 24.85
N ALA A 644 -2.80 11.55 25.43
CA ALA A 644 -3.98 11.57 26.28
C ALA A 644 -4.83 12.81 26.04
N SER A 645 -6.16 12.63 26.04
CA SER A 645 -7.08 13.74 26.29
C SER A 645 -7.41 13.80 27.78
N ASN A 646 -6.99 14.87 28.44
CA ASN A 646 -7.23 15.09 29.86
C ASN A 646 -8.72 15.34 30.15
N PRO A 647 -9.20 15.09 31.39
CA PRO A 647 -10.54 15.47 31.80
C PRO A 647 -10.75 16.99 31.72
N ASP A 648 -11.91 17.41 31.25
CA ASP A 648 -12.32 18.81 31.20
C ASP A 648 -13.70 18.98 31.86
N PRO A 649 -13.85 19.83 32.89
CA PRO A 649 -12.77 20.46 33.65
C PRO A 649 -11.93 19.41 34.41
N LEU A 650 -10.66 19.73 34.66
CA LEU A 650 -9.77 18.89 35.46
C LEU A 650 -10.34 18.63 36.88
N PRO A 651 -9.98 17.52 37.54
CA PRO A 651 -10.29 17.33 38.96
C PRO A 651 -9.51 18.33 39.84
N GLU A 652 -10.20 18.92 40.82
CA GLU A 652 -9.64 19.88 41.77
C GLU A 652 -8.87 19.17 42.90
N SER A 653 -9.18 17.90 43.13
CA SER A 653 -8.62 17.06 44.19
C SER A 653 -8.18 15.68 43.68
N ASP A 654 -7.30 15.02 44.44
CA ASP A 654 -6.82 13.67 44.13
C ASP A 654 -7.85 12.57 44.42
N ASP A 655 -8.88 12.87 45.20
CA ASP A 655 -9.93 11.92 45.62
C ASP A 655 -11.22 12.04 44.80
N GLU A 656 -11.32 13.08 43.95
CA GLU A 656 -12.28 13.07 42.83
C GLU A 656 -12.00 11.91 41.88
N VAL A 657 -13.06 11.37 41.29
CA VAL A 657 -13.00 10.20 40.41
C VAL A 657 -13.15 10.58 38.94
N VAL A 658 -12.42 9.88 38.09
CA VAL A 658 -12.50 9.98 36.62
C VAL A 658 -12.65 8.60 35.99
N ASP A 659 -13.29 8.54 34.83
CA ASP A 659 -13.25 7.34 34.01
C ASP A 659 -11.94 7.28 33.21
N VAL A 660 -11.26 6.15 33.26
CA VAL A 660 -9.99 5.94 32.52
C VAL A 660 -10.31 5.09 31.30
N VAL A 661 -10.32 5.73 30.13
CA VAL A 661 -10.73 5.18 28.83
C VAL A 661 -9.48 4.89 27.99
N PHE A 662 -9.37 3.69 27.39
CA PHE A 662 -8.20 3.28 26.61
C PHE A 662 -8.51 2.17 25.59
N VAL A 663 -7.66 1.97 24.59
CA VAL A 663 -7.85 0.93 23.55
C VAL A 663 -7.59 -0.50 24.03
N ASP A 664 -8.40 -1.46 23.60
CA ASP A 664 -8.58 -2.76 24.26
C ASP A 664 -7.31 -3.63 24.38
N PHE A 665 -6.34 -3.50 23.47
CA PHE A 665 -5.09 -4.25 23.55
C PHE A 665 -4.20 -3.81 24.73
N MET A 666 -4.31 -2.54 25.16
CA MET A 666 -3.58 -1.99 26.31
C MET A 666 -4.05 -2.54 27.66
N ARG A 667 -5.16 -3.32 27.70
CA ARG A 667 -5.82 -3.77 28.96
C ARG A 667 -4.91 -4.39 30.01
N LYS A 668 -3.92 -5.21 29.62
CA LYS A 668 -2.99 -5.83 30.59
C LYS A 668 -2.08 -4.79 31.24
N LEU A 669 -1.48 -3.93 30.41
CA LEU A 669 -0.59 -2.85 30.82
C LEU A 669 -1.32 -1.81 31.69
N MET A 670 -2.57 -1.47 31.34
CA MET A 670 -3.37 -0.51 32.10
C MET A 670 -3.80 -1.05 33.47
N ILE A 671 -4.20 -2.32 33.58
CA ILE A 671 -4.48 -2.93 34.89
C ILE A 671 -3.22 -3.02 35.77
N GLU A 672 -2.04 -3.30 35.19
CA GLU A 672 -0.80 -3.27 35.98
C GLU A 672 -0.45 -1.85 36.46
N LEU A 673 -0.56 -0.83 35.59
CA LEU A 673 -0.27 0.56 35.97
C LEU A 673 -1.28 1.12 36.99
N LEU A 674 -2.58 0.82 36.84
CA LEU A 674 -3.60 1.16 37.84
C LEU A 674 -3.25 0.56 39.20
N ASN A 675 -2.95 -0.73 39.26
CA ASN A 675 -2.55 -1.40 40.51
C ASN A 675 -1.22 -0.89 41.07
N ARG A 676 -0.25 -0.56 40.21
CA ARG A 676 1.05 0.00 40.63
C ARG A 676 0.88 1.32 41.39
N TYR A 677 0.04 2.22 40.89
CA TYR A 677 -0.23 3.51 41.54
C TYR A 677 -1.22 3.39 42.72
N ASP A 678 -2.18 2.46 42.67
CA ASP A 678 -3.06 2.15 43.81
C ASP A 678 -2.30 1.54 45.00
N LEU A 679 -1.33 0.65 44.76
CA LEU A 679 -0.43 0.14 45.78
C LEU A 679 0.46 1.24 46.39
N GLN A 680 0.81 2.27 45.61
CA GLN A 680 1.58 3.42 46.11
C GLN A 680 0.73 4.42 46.91
N ARG A 681 -0.55 4.60 46.57
CA ARG A 681 -1.48 5.51 47.25
C ARG A 681 -2.16 4.88 48.46
N ASN A 682 -2.75 3.71 48.26
CA ASN A 682 -3.71 3.07 49.17
C ASN A 682 -3.19 1.74 49.73
N GLY A 683 -2.20 1.11 49.09
CA GLY A 683 -1.66 -0.19 49.48
C GLY A 683 -2.55 -1.39 49.10
N THR A 684 -3.54 -1.19 48.22
CA THR A 684 -4.64 -2.14 47.97
C THR A 684 -4.46 -3.02 46.72
N GLY A 685 -4.26 -2.44 45.53
CA GLY A 685 -4.08 -3.19 44.27
C GLY A 685 -5.33 -3.93 43.79
N VAL A 686 -6.49 -3.25 43.74
CA VAL A 686 -7.83 -3.87 43.55
C VAL A 686 -8.36 -3.94 42.11
N TYR A 687 -7.60 -3.47 41.12
CA TYR A 687 -8.06 -3.40 39.73
C TYR A 687 -7.89 -4.74 38.99
N THR A 688 -8.90 -5.19 38.26
CA THR A 688 -8.88 -6.44 37.47
C THR A 688 -9.42 -6.24 36.06
N VAL A 689 -9.06 -7.15 35.14
CA VAL A 689 -9.55 -7.12 33.75
C VAL A 689 -11.07 -7.28 33.68
N ASP A 690 -11.67 -8.04 34.60
CA ASP A 690 -13.12 -8.32 34.62
C ASP A 690 -13.99 -7.11 35.03
N GLN A 691 -13.37 -6.05 35.57
CA GLN A 691 -14.05 -4.79 35.86
C GLN A 691 -14.19 -3.89 34.62
N LEU A 692 -13.40 -4.14 33.56
CA LEU A 692 -13.38 -3.33 32.36
C LEU A 692 -14.66 -3.52 31.53
N LYS A 693 -15.15 -2.42 30.97
CA LYS A 693 -16.34 -2.37 30.11
C LYS A 693 -15.98 -1.71 28.79
N THR A 694 -16.71 -1.99 27.71
CA THR A 694 -16.60 -1.18 26.48
C THR A 694 -17.11 0.24 26.76
N TRP A 695 -16.48 1.24 26.15
CA TRP A 695 -16.89 2.64 26.15
C TRP A 695 -17.62 2.97 24.83
N GLY A 696 -18.94 3.08 24.87
CA GLY A 696 -19.75 3.41 23.69
C GLY A 696 -19.66 2.40 22.52
N ASP A 697 -20.00 2.88 21.32
CA ASP A 697 -19.83 2.16 20.05
C ASP A 697 -18.85 2.95 19.15
N ILE A 698 -17.57 2.93 19.54
CA ILE A 698 -16.48 3.64 18.86
C ILE A 698 -15.22 2.77 18.81
N THR A 699 -14.50 2.86 17.70
CA THR A 699 -13.22 2.17 17.45
C THR A 699 -12.17 3.14 16.91
N THR A 700 -10.90 2.71 16.89
CA THR A 700 -9.79 3.48 16.29
C THR A 700 -10.06 3.89 14.84
N GLN A 701 -10.60 3.01 14.00
CA GLN A 701 -11.05 3.33 12.63
C GLN A 701 -12.04 4.50 12.53
N LEU A 702 -12.88 4.71 13.54
CA LEU A 702 -13.99 5.68 13.47
C LEU A 702 -13.61 7.09 13.94
N LEU A 703 -12.40 7.28 14.44
CA LEU A 703 -11.93 8.55 15.01
C LEU A 703 -12.00 9.72 14.00
N TYR A 704 -11.24 9.65 12.91
CA TYR A 704 -11.18 10.69 11.88
C TYR A 704 -12.42 10.82 11.00
N PRO A 705 -13.11 9.76 10.53
CA PRO A 705 -14.33 9.94 9.75
C PRO A 705 -15.43 10.65 10.56
N ARG A 706 -15.58 10.38 11.87
CA ARG A 706 -16.53 11.12 12.72
C ARG A 706 -16.07 12.54 13.02
N TYR A 707 -14.77 12.76 13.24
CA TYR A 707 -14.22 14.11 13.41
C TYR A 707 -14.42 14.96 12.14
N ALA A 708 -14.22 14.37 10.96
CA ALA A 708 -14.40 15.02 9.67
C ALA A 708 -15.87 15.44 9.44
N GLU A 709 -16.82 14.55 9.75
CA GLU A 709 -18.27 14.81 9.66
C GLU A 709 -18.72 15.99 10.56
N LEU A 710 -18.05 16.20 11.70
CA LEU A 710 -18.33 17.28 12.66
C LEU A 710 -17.63 18.60 12.28
N GLU A 711 -16.30 18.58 12.08
CA GLU A 711 -15.44 19.77 12.13
C GLU A 711 -14.88 20.20 10.78
N TRP A 712 -14.79 19.28 9.80
CA TRP A 712 -14.20 19.55 8.47
C TRP A 712 -15.27 19.85 7.42
N GLN A 713 -16.19 20.73 7.77
CA GLN A 713 -17.35 21.12 6.95
C GLN A 713 -17.19 22.59 6.48
N PRO A 714 -16.46 22.85 5.37
CA PRO A 714 -16.13 24.22 4.95
C PRO A 714 -17.37 25.04 4.59
N ALA A 715 -17.51 26.22 5.19
CA ALA A 715 -18.69 27.08 5.04
C ALA A 715 -18.91 27.58 3.61
N GLU A 716 -17.88 27.57 2.76
CA GLU A 716 -17.98 27.90 1.34
C GLU A 716 -18.30 26.69 0.42
N GLY A 717 -18.48 25.51 0.99
CA GLY A 717 -18.78 24.25 0.31
C GLY A 717 -17.52 23.49 -0.15
N ALA A 718 -17.52 22.17 0.03
CA ALA A 718 -16.37 21.29 -0.22
C ALA A 718 -15.76 21.47 -1.62
N VAL A 719 -16.59 21.55 -2.66
CA VAL A 719 -16.14 21.74 -4.05
C VAL A 719 -15.28 23.02 -4.20
N LYS A 720 -15.62 24.11 -3.50
CA LYS A 720 -14.89 25.38 -3.58
C LYS A 720 -13.59 25.34 -2.78
N ALA A 721 -13.60 24.69 -1.61
CA ALA A 721 -12.41 24.47 -0.77
C ALA A 721 -11.37 23.58 -1.48
N VAL A 722 -11.77 22.42 -2.01
CA VAL A 722 -10.85 21.52 -2.74
C VAL A 722 -10.34 22.17 -4.03
N ASN A 723 -11.18 22.92 -4.75
CA ASN A 723 -10.70 23.73 -5.88
C ASN A 723 -9.69 24.83 -5.47
N ALA A 724 -9.72 25.32 -4.22
CA ALA A 724 -8.70 26.23 -3.73
C ALA A 724 -7.38 25.50 -3.43
N GLN A 725 -7.44 24.33 -2.78
CA GLN A 725 -6.28 23.47 -2.52
C GLN A 725 -5.62 23.00 -3.83
N ALA A 726 -6.41 22.59 -4.84
CA ALA A 726 -5.96 22.28 -6.20
C ALA A 726 -5.20 23.45 -6.87
N ARG A 727 -5.62 24.69 -6.64
CA ARG A 727 -4.91 25.90 -7.10
C ARG A 727 -3.65 26.21 -6.29
N ARG A 728 -3.54 25.77 -5.02
CA ARG A 728 -2.28 25.83 -4.25
C ARG A 728 -1.26 24.84 -4.83
N ALA A 729 -1.64 23.57 -4.98
CA ALA A 729 -0.77 22.52 -5.53
C ALA A 729 -0.24 22.88 -6.94
N GLY A 730 -1.09 23.40 -7.82
CA GLY A 730 -0.66 23.86 -9.15
C GLY A 730 0.34 25.03 -9.14
N LYS A 731 0.31 25.90 -8.10
CA LYS A 731 1.33 26.95 -7.90
C LYS A 731 2.65 26.40 -7.36
N MET A 732 2.61 25.27 -6.66
CA MET A 732 3.79 24.54 -6.17
C MET A 732 4.38 23.58 -7.24
N GLY A 733 3.93 23.66 -8.49
CA GLY A 733 4.44 22.85 -9.61
C GLY A 733 3.83 21.46 -9.76
N TYR A 734 2.86 21.08 -8.91
CA TYR A 734 2.15 19.81 -9.00
C TYR A 734 0.99 19.91 -9.99
N ALA A 735 1.23 19.48 -11.23
CA ALA A 735 0.28 19.57 -12.33
C ALA A 735 -0.87 18.55 -12.21
N PRO A 736 -2.04 18.80 -12.82
CA PRO A 736 -3.03 17.74 -13.04
C PRO A 736 -2.46 16.64 -13.92
N PHE A 737 -3.05 15.44 -13.88
CA PHE A 737 -2.78 14.38 -14.85
C PHE A 737 -3.23 14.79 -16.26
N ASP A 738 -2.52 14.27 -17.28
CA ASP A 738 -3.04 14.25 -18.64
C ASP A 738 -4.35 13.44 -18.72
N THR A 739 -5.24 13.79 -19.66
CA THR A 739 -6.31 12.86 -20.06
C THR A 739 -5.70 11.61 -20.70
N GLU A 740 -6.26 10.43 -20.46
CA GLU A 740 -5.79 9.21 -21.13
C GLU A 740 -6.19 9.19 -22.62
N PRO A 741 -5.56 8.33 -23.45
CA PRO A 741 -6.09 7.98 -24.77
C PRO A 741 -7.43 7.23 -24.65
N ASP A 742 -8.38 7.54 -25.55
CA ASP A 742 -9.64 6.81 -25.69
C ASP A 742 -9.42 5.64 -26.66
N PHE A 743 -8.97 4.52 -26.10
CA PHE A 743 -8.65 3.31 -26.85
C PHE A 743 -9.84 2.66 -27.58
N ASP A 744 -11.08 2.91 -27.12
CA ASP A 744 -12.28 2.38 -27.77
C ASP A 744 -12.62 3.22 -29.02
N SER A 745 -12.40 4.53 -28.97
CA SER A 745 -12.52 5.42 -30.14
C SER A 745 -11.44 5.17 -31.19
N GLU A 746 -10.21 4.83 -30.76
CA GLU A 746 -9.10 4.50 -31.67
C GLU A 746 -9.38 3.19 -32.43
N ASP A 747 -9.89 2.14 -31.76
CA ASP A 747 -10.27 0.88 -32.42
C ASP A 747 -11.43 1.06 -33.40
N GLN A 748 -12.41 1.91 -33.10
CA GLN A 748 -13.51 2.22 -34.00
C GLN A 748 -13.02 2.96 -35.27
N GLN A 749 -12.15 3.97 -35.13
CA GLN A 749 -11.58 4.65 -36.30
C GLN A 749 -10.68 3.72 -37.13
N LEU A 750 -9.96 2.80 -36.50
CA LEU A 750 -9.16 1.78 -37.20
C LEU A 750 -10.02 0.75 -37.94
N SER A 751 -11.20 0.37 -37.42
CA SER A 751 -12.12 -0.52 -38.14
C SER A 751 -12.82 0.19 -39.30
N GLU A 752 -13.29 1.43 -39.10
CA GLU A 752 -13.92 2.24 -40.16
C GLU A 752 -12.95 2.57 -41.31
N THR A 753 -11.66 2.76 -41.03
CA THR A 753 -10.64 2.96 -42.06
C THR A 753 -10.20 1.66 -42.74
N ALA A 754 -10.27 0.51 -42.06
CA ALA A 754 -10.08 -0.80 -42.69
C ALA A 754 -11.18 -1.13 -43.71
N ASP A 755 -12.46 -0.98 -43.35
CA ASP A 755 -13.57 -1.25 -44.28
C ASP A 755 -13.57 -0.31 -45.51
N ASN A 756 -13.15 0.94 -45.32
CA ASN A 756 -12.99 1.92 -46.41
C ASN A 756 -11.79 1.65 -47.36
N THR A 757 -10.96 0.62 -47.13
CA THR A 757 -9.79 0.32 -47.98
C THR A 757 -9.92 -0.95 -48.84
N THR A 758 -11.16 -1.24 -49.30
CA THR A 758 -11.39 -2.20 -50.39
C THR A 758 -10.84 -1.67 -51.73
N PRO A 759 -9.99 -2.41 -52.48
CA PRO A 759 -9.41 -1.90 -53.73
C PRO A 759 -10.43 -1.77 -54.87
N SER A 760 -10.62 -0.54 -55.37
CA SER A 760 -11.40 -0.28 -56.58
C SER A 760 -10.67 -0.80 -57.83
N GLN A 761 -11.34 -1.64 -58.62
CA GLN A 761 -10.76 -2.12 -59.89
C GLN A 761 -10.68 -1.01 -60.95
N PRO A 762 -9.68 -1.05 -61.85
CA PRO A 762 -9.46 0.00 -62.83
C PRO A 762 -10.54 0.00 -63.92
N SER A 763 -11.10 1.18 -64.19
CA SER A 763 -12.09 1.38 -65.25
C SER A 763 -11.45 1.33 -66.64
N THR A 764 -11.62 0.23 -67.36
CA THR A 764 -11.33 0.15 -68.81
C THR A 764 -12.41 0.84 -69.63
N SER A 765 -12.04 1.37 -70.79
CA SER A 765 -12.91 2.14 -71.67
C SER A 765 -13.14 1.45 -73.02
N SER A 766 -14.22 1.84 -73.70
CA SER A 766 -14.75 1.23 -74.94
C SER A 766 -15.34 -0.18 -74.74
N SER A 767 -16.27 -0.67 -75.57
CA SER A 767 -16.88 -0.09 -76.77
C SER A 767 -18.36 -0.48 -76.90
N SER A 768 -19.10 0.23 -77.75
CA SER A 768 -20.50 -0.09 -78.07
C SER A 768 -20.61 -0.83 -79.41
N GLN A 769 -21.29 -1.99 -79.46
CA GLN A 769 -22.35 -2.27 -80.47
C GLN A 769 -23.05 -3.64 -80.36
N SER A 770 -24.40 -3.59 -80.35
CA SER A 770 -25.40 -4.47 -81.02
C SER A 770 -25.50 -6.00 -80.82
N SER A 771 -26.78 -6.45 -80.82
CA SER A 771 -27.32 -7.75 -81.29
C SER A 771 -26.87 -9.04 -80.58
N SER A 772 -27.73 -9.70 -79.77
CA SER A 772 -28.72 -10.75 -80.16
C SER A 772 -28.27 -12.15 -79.69
N SER A 773 -29.09 -13.14 -79.28
CA SER A 773 -30.54 -13.22 -79.02
C SER A 773 -30.95 -14.56 -78.36
N ALA A 774 -32.09 -14.58 -77.67
CA ALA A 774 -32.98 -15.75 -77.40
C ALA A 774 -32.70 -16.80 -76.28
N SER A 775 -33.82 -17.41 -75.82
CA SER A 775 -34.03 -18.74 -75.18
C SER A 775 -33.32 -19.14 -73.85
N SER A 776 -33.96 -18.80 -72.72
CA SER A 776 -34.81 -19.68 -71.85
C SER A 776 -34.86 -21.23 -72.07
N PRO A 777 -35.38 -22.05 -71.11
CA PRO A 777 -35.02 -22.23 -69.69
C PRO A 777 -34.79 -23.75 -69.29
N PRO A 778 -35.42 -24.39 -68.25
CA PRO A 778 -34.93 -24.62 -66.88
C PRO A 778 -34.87 -26.12 -66.45
N ALA A 779 -34.98 -26.40 -65.12
CA ALA A 779 -35.27 -27.68 -64.42
C ALA A 779 -34.07 -28.63 -64.15
N SER A 780 -34.10 -29.59 -63.20
CA SER A 780 -34.47 -29.66 -61.75
C SER A 780 -34.26 -31.13 -61.26
N PHE A 781 -34.59 -31.48 -59.99
CA PHE A 781 -34.64 -32.85 -59.41
C PHE A 781 -33.27 -33.57 -59.18
N GLU A 782 -33.07 -34.49 -58.20
CA GLU A 782 -33.89 -34.96 -57.05
C GLU A 782 -32.97 -35.47 -55.89
N GLU A 783 -33.55 -35.96 -54.78
CA GLU A 783 -32.88 -36.66 -53.67
C GLU A 783 -32.72 -38.18 -53.93
N GLU A 784 -31.82 -38.87 -53.20
CA GLU A 784 -32.16 -40.17 -52.59
C GLU A 784 -31.22 -40.55 -51.43
N THR A 785 -31.62 -41.57 -50.63
CA THR A 785 -31.02 -41.90 -49.32
C THR A 785 -30.63 -43.38 -49.17
N THR A 786 -29.59 -43.70 -48.39
CA THR A 786 -29.39 -45.05 -47.83
C THR A 786 -28.56 -45.04 -46.52
N SER A 787 -28.27 -46.22 -45.95
CA SER A 787 -28.14 -46.44 -44.49
C SER A 787 -27.60 -47.84 -44.16
N ILE A 788 -27.44 -48.16 -42.85
CA ILE A 788 -27.37 -49.54 -42.28
C ILE A 788 -26.02 -50.28 -42.59
N MET A 789 -25.32 -51.00 -41.67
CA MET A 789 -25.55 -51.42 -40.27
C MET A 789 -24.23 -51.75 -39.48
N THR A 790 -24.38 -51.95 -38.16
CA THR A 790 -23.63 -52.77 -37.13
C THR A 790 -22.54 -53.80 -37.55
N THR A 791 -21.54 -54.25 -36.75
CA THR A 791 -21.03 -54.04 -35.34
C THR A 791 -19.49 -54.41 -35.32
N THR A 792 -18.69 -54.81 -34.29
CA THR A 792 -18.83 -55.39 -32.91
C THR A 792 -17.50 -55.28 -32.10
N SER A 793 -17.50 -55.60 -30.79
CA SER A 793 -16.31 -55.71 -29.88
C SER A 793 -15.87 -57.20 -29.65
N PRO A 794 -14.87 -57.63 -28.80
CA PRO A 794 -14.65 -57.26 -27.38
C PRO A 794 -13.14 -57.13 -26.95
N SER A 795 -12.80 -57.52 -25.71
CA SER A 795 -11.73 -56.93 -24.85
C SER A 795 -10.62 -57.87 -24.33
N SER A 796 -9.75 -57.32 -23.47
CA SER A 796 -8.73 -57.96 -22.57
C SER A 796 -7.31 -58.10 -23.14
N LYS A 797 -6.24 -58.07 -22.31
CA LYS A 797 -6.15 -57.99 -20.84
C LYS A 797 -5.41 -56.74 -20.36
#